data_AF-A0A1X3P7Z5-F1
#
_entry.id   AF-A0A1X3P7Z5-F1
#
_cell.length_a   1.000
_cell.length_b   1.000
_cell.length_c   1.000
_cell.angle_alpha   90.00
_cell.angle_beta   90.00
_cell.angle_gamma   90.00
#
_symmetry.space_group_name_H-M   'P 1'
#
loop_
_entity.id
_entity.type
_entity.pdbx_description
1 polymer ?
#
loop_
_entity_poly.entity_id
_entity_poly.type
_entity_poly.pdbx_seq_one_letter_code
_entity_poly.pdbx_strand_id
1 'polypeptide(L)'
;MFTGIVTGVGRVLERHPDPARGVERLTFEAPGHVEGLALGGSIAVNGVCVSATAIDDENVTVDLITETLKRTTMGQLGVGDAVNLERCLPSGARLDGHVVQGHVDGMGTLVERDLHDGRHRFAVPRDLAPFLAEKGSIAVDGVSLTVTAVSAPGALEAWFEVGLIPTTLAETTLGGLADGGQVNLEVDVLAKYTRRMLDLDAERAAAHSSAARRGPRSWSPRRRPPHPVRPSRPAVRRPDTPAPVLDPVEVALNQLAKGRPVVVVDDADRENEGDLIFPAAAATEELMAFTVRHSSGVICVPMSRERADHLRLPPMVTDNQDPKGTAYTISCDAASGITTGISAADRARTAALLADAASGPEDLTRPGHLFPLIADDAGVLGRDGHTEAAVDLCRLSGHPEVGVIAELVHDDGRMMRLPALREFADDHRLALISIADLIAYRGGEPSPEAVMDAVQASWEHPEEESSALVTPGPVVTLPTDHGIFAAQVWTEHSTGHEHLLISARSRPASEAGAQEHRPLIRMHSECVTGDVLGSHRCDCGTQLASALESIQRDGGHLLYLRGHEGRGIGLANKLRAYKLQEEGADTVEANEMLGLAAELRNYTGAAAILHSCGITRLRLLTNNPDKVESLQKAGLDVEQVPADGVVHDENRRYLRTKRDRMRHLLDHLGLEDREARGAGHDLPSEELVADHEEPAERTRPLDEQGER
;
A
#
# COMPACT_ATOMS: atom_id res chain seq x y z
N MET A 1 22.26 5.87 11.50
CA MET A 1 20.88 6.26 11.86
C MET A 1 20.86 6.62 13.32
N PHE A 2 20.08 7.61 13.66
CA PHE A 2 19.90 8.19 14.97
C PHE A 2 18.42 8.13 15.34
N THR A 3 18.11 8.50 16.57
CA THR A 3 16.76 8.51 17.12
C THR A 3 16.28 9.90 17.50
N GLY A 4 17.19 10.86 17.51
CA GLY A 4 16.99 12.20 18.01
C GLY A 4 16.86 12.26 19.53
N ILE A 5 17.28 11.20 20.23
CA ILE A 5 17.44 11.23 21.68
C ILE A 5 18.86 11.71 21.95
N VAL A 6 18.99 13.01 22.21
CA VAL A 6 20.27 13.63 22.56
C VAL A 6 20.76 13.03 23.88
N THR A 7 21.95 12.45 23.87
CA THR A 7 22.54 11.77 25.03
C THR A 7 23.65 12.58 25.70
N GLY A 8 23.99 13.76 25.14
CA GLY A 8 24.89 14.70 25.78
C GLY A 8 25.01 16.03 25.05
N VAL A 9 25.63 16.98 25.74
CA VAL A 9 25.94 18.31 25.22
C VAL A 9 27.46 18.50 25.24
N GLY A 10 28.00 18.83 24.08
CA GLY A 10 29.41 19.16 23.88
C GLY A 10 29.67 20.65 23.71
N ARG A 11 30.92 21.00 23.40
CA ARG A 11 31.32 22.38 23.07
C ARG A 11 32.28 22.44 21.91
N VAL A 12 32.13 23.43 21.05
CA VAL A 12 33.10 23.70 19.98
C VAL A 12 34.40 24.24 20.59
N LEU A 13 35.50 23.55 20.36
CA LEU A 13 36.82 23.91 20.89
C LEU A 13 37.65 24.67 19.85
N GLU A 14 37.64 24.19 18.61
CA GLU A 14 38.44 24.75 17.54
C GLU A 14 37.71 24.72 16.21
N ARG A 15 38.05 25.70 15.36
CA ARG A 15 37.52 25.83 14.00
C ARG A 15 38.65 26.31 13.09
N HIS A 16 38.96 25.53 12.06
CA HIS A 16 40.04 25.78 11.12
C HIS A 16 39.54 25.66 9.67
N PRO A 17 39.27 26.79 8.99
CA PRO A 17 38.93 26.79 7.57
C PRO A 17 40.12 26.32 6.72
N ASP A 18 39.88 25.41 5.77
CA ASP A 18 40.84 25.06 4.70
C ASP A 18 40.22 25.34 3.32
N PRO A 19 40.29 26.60 2.84
CA PRO A 19 39.72 27.00 1.56
C PRO A 19 40.31 26.26 0.37
N ALA A 20 41.54 25.75 0.47
CA ALA A 20 42.21 25.03 -0.61
C ALA A 20 41.61 23.62 -0.81
N ARG A 21 41.09 23.02 0.25
CA ARG A 21 40.42 21.70 0.21
C ARG A 21 38.89 21.80 0.17
N GLY A 22 38.33 23.00 0.30
CA GLY A 22 36.88 23.23 0.29
C GLY A 22 36.16 22.65 1.52
N VAL A 23 36.92 22.42 2.60
CA VAL A 23 36.44 21.88 3.87
C VAL A 23 36.80 22.81 5.03
N GLU A 24 36.05 22.71 6.10
CA GLU A 24 36.35 23.36 7.36
C GLU A 24 36.40 22.32 8.47
N ARG A 25 37.50 22.32 9.22
CA ARG A 25 37.73 21.38 10.30
C ARG A 25 37.20 21.95 11.60
N LEU A 26 36.30 21.21 12.26
CA LEU A 26 35.79 21.55 13.58
C LEU A 26 36.22 20.49 14.58
N THR A 27 36.64 20.92 15.76
CA THR A 27 36.87 20.04 16.91
C THR A 27 35.91 20.44 18.01
N PHE A 28 35.21 19.46 18.57
CA PHE A 28 34.32 19.66 19.71
C PHE A 28 34.57 18.62 20.80
N GLU A 29 34.34 19.04 22.03
CA GLU A 29 34.30 18.17 23.20
C GLU A 29 33.04 17.29 23.12
N ALA A 30 33.19 16.00 23.32
CA ALA A 30 32.16 14.98 23.20
C ALA A 30 32.20 13.99 24.38
N PRO A 31 31.96 14.49 25.61
CA PRO A 31 32.19 13.73 26.83
C PRO A 31 31.29 12.50 26.91
N GLY A 32 31.85 11.32 27.16
CA GLY A 32 31.11 10.05 27.14
C GLY A 32 30.59 9.58 25.77
N HIS A 33 30.92 10.27 24.67
CA HIS A 33 30.48 9.93 23.31
C HIS A 33 31.64 9.47 22.39
N VAL A 34 32.84 9.29 22.95
CA VAL A 34 34.00 8.79 22.23
C VAL A 34 34.15 7.27 22.34
N GLU A 35 33.64 6.66 23.42
CA GLU A 35 33.77 5.22 23.62
C GLU A 35 33.09 4.42 22.48
N GLY A 36 33.84 3.50 21.86
CA GLY A 36 33.39 2.73 20.71
C GLY A 36 33.25 3.52 19.40
N LEU A 37 33.66 4.79 19.34
CA LEU A 37 33.76 5.56 18.10
C LEU A 37 35.11 5.30 17.42
N ALA A 38 35.06 4.66 16.25
CA ALA A 38 36.24 4.50 15.40
C ALA A 38 36.42 5.71 14.45
N LEU A 39 37.64 5.91 13.94
CA LEU A 39 37.87 6.84 12.83
C LEU A 39 36.98 6.49 11.63
N GLY A 40 36.36 7.50 11.03
CA GLY A 40 35.33 7.35 10.00
C GLY A 40 33.95 6.97 10.54
N GLY A 41 33.82 6.70 11.84
CA GLY A 41 32.54 6.46 12.49
C GLY A 41 31.71 7.73 12.59
N SER A 42 30.38 7.57 12.52
CA SER A 42 29.46 8.70 12.51
C SER A 42 29.00 9.10 13.92
N ILE A 43 28.81 10.41 14.12
CA ILE A 43 28.21 11.04 15.29
C ILE A 43 27.30 12.18 14.80
N ALA A 44 26.15 12.40 15.44
CA ALA A 44 25.31 13.55 15.14
C ALA A 44 25.70 14.73 16.01
N VAL A 45 25.86 15.91 15.41
CA VAL A 45 26.14 17.18 16.09
C VAL A 45 25.06 18.18 15.69
N ASN A 46 24.23 18.62 16.64
CA ASN A 46 22.99 19.38 16.36
C ASN A 46 22.15 18.74 15.24
N GLY A 47 22.05 17.42 15.23
CA GLY A 47 21.34 16.65 14.19
C GLY A 47 22.07 16.51 12.86
N VAL A 48 23.30 17.00 12.70
CA VAL A 48 24.11 16.80 11.48
C VAL A 48 24.96 15.54 11.64
N CYS A 49 24.76 14.55 10.78
CA CYS A 49 25.62 13.37 10.72
C CYS A 49 27.00 13.74 10.19
N VAL A 50 28.02 13.64 11.05
CA VAL A 50 29.42 13.91 10.72
C VAL A 50 30.28 12.69 11.00
N SER A 51 31.41 12.58 10.31
CA SER A 51 32.33 11.45 10.45
C SER A 51 33.60 11.89 11.17
N ALA A 52 34.00 11.16 12.22
CA ALA A 52 35.18 11.47 13.01
C ALA A 52 36.46 11.29 12.17
N THR A 53 37.24 12.36 11.99
CA THR A 53 38.52 12.36 11.27
C THR A 53 39.72 12.30 12.21
N ALA A 54 39.56 12.75 13.46
CA ALA A 54 40.47 12.51 14.56
C ALA A 54 39.69 12.41 15.88
N ILE A 55 40.26 11.69 16.84
CA ILE A 55 39.69 11.45 18.16
C ILE A 55 40.84 11.52 19.16
N ASP A 56 40.72 12.36 20.18
CA ASP A 56 41.73 12.54 21.23
C ASP A 56 41.06 12.80 22.58
N ASP A 57 41.31 11.95 23.57
CA ASP A 57 40.59 11.90 24.84
C ASP A 57 39.06 11.95 24.65
N GLU A 58 38.40 13.03 25.05
CA GLU A 58 36.96 13.26 24.86
C GLU A 58 36.64 14.16 23.67
N ASN A 59 37.62 14.48 22.82
CA ASN A 59 37.45 15.40 21.70
C ASN A 59 37.28 14.65 20.37
N VAL A 60 36.38 15.16 19.54
CA VAL A 60 36.15 14.65 18.19
C VAL A 60 36.39 15.76 17.18
N THR A 61 37.22 15.48 16.19
CA THR A 61 37.47 16.34 15.04
C THR A 61 36.73 15.81 13.82
N VAL A 62 36.13 16.71 13.05
CA VAL A 62 35.40 16.41 11.82
C VAL A 62 35.77 17.39 10.72
N ASP A 63 35.74 16.93 9.47
CA ASP A 63 35.91 17.79 8.30
C ASP A 63 34.54 18.02 7.65
N LEU A 64 34.10 19.28 7.57
CA LEU A 64 32.81 19.67 7.01
C LEU A 64 32.99 20.27 5.62
N ILE A 65 32.26 19.74 4.64
CA ILE A 65 32.24 20.32 3.30
C ILE A 65 31.45 21.64 3.28
N THR A 66 31.78 22.49 2.31
CA THR A 66 31.13 23.80 2.12
C THR A 66 29.60 23.75 2.09
N GLU A 67 29.00 22.71 1.51
CA GLU A 67 27.53 22.60 1.45
C GLU A 67 26.92 22.40 2.84
N THR A 68 27.54 21.56 3.68
CA THR A 68 27.07 21.32 5.06
C THR A 68 27.10 22.61 5.88
N LEU A 69 28.18 23.39 5.75
CA LEU A 69 28.32 24.68 6.43
C LEU A 69 27.26 25.70 5.97
N LYS A 70 26.85 25.67 4.70
CA LYS A 70 25.83 26.58 4.16
C LYS A 70 24.41 26.19 4.54
N ARG A 71 24.13 24.89 4.62
CA ARG A 71 22.78 24.34 4.78
C ARG A 71 22.38 24.11 6.24
N THR A 72 23.34 24.17 7.16
CA THR A 72 23.13 23.84 8.58
C THR A 72 23.71 24.92 9.49
N THR A 73 23.30 24.91 10.76
CA THR A 73 23.82 25.81 11.80
C THR A 73 25.32 25.61 12.06
N MET A 74 25.92 24.52 11.57
CA MET A 74 27.37 24.25 11.74
C MET A 74 28.25 25.37 11.18
N GLY A 75 27.80 26.06 10.11
CA GLY A 75 28.53 27.20 9.55
C GLY A 75 28.55 28.43 10.46
N GLN A 76 27.64 28.52 11.43
CA GLN A 76 27.42 29.66 12.32
C GLN A 76 28.04 29.46 13.71
N LEU A 77 28.41 28.22 14.05
CA LEU A 77 29.01 27.89 15.34
C LEU A 77 30.35 28.61 15.52
N GLY A 78 30.48 29.28 16.65
CA GLY A 78 31.72 29.84 17.18
C GLY A 78 32.39 28.91 18.19
N VAL A 79 33.67 29.18 18.47
CA VAL A 79 34.38 28.52 19.57
C VAL A 79 33.72 28.87 20.90
N GLY A 80 33.42 27.84 21.70
CA GLY A 80 32.72 27.93 22.98
C GLY A 80 31.23 27.59 22.92
N ASP A 81 30.64 27.57 21.73
CA ASP A 81 29.22 27.26 21.53
C ASP A 81 28.92 25.82 21.93
N ALA A 82 27.76 25.62 22.56
CA ALA A 82 27.28 24.31 22.96
C ALA A 82 26.62 23.59 21.78
N VAL A 83 26.75 22.26 21.74
CA VAL A 83 26.18 21.41 20.68
C VAL A 83 25.54 20.15 21.25
N ASN A 84 24.40 19.73 20.72
CA ASN A 84 23.78 18.44 21.02
C ASN A 84 24.55 17.31 20.36
N LEU A 85 24.74 16.20 21.07
CA LEU A 85 25.47 15.02 20.61
C LEU A 85 24.62 13.76 20.70
N GLU A 86 24.70 12.91 19.68
CA GLU A 86 24.09 11.58 19.66
C GLU A 86 24.96 10.59 18.87
N ARG A 87 25.15 9.38 19.41
CA ARG A 87 25.83 8.27 18.71
C ARG A 87 24.86 7.54 17.79
N CYS A 88 25.37 6.97 16.70
CA CYS A 88 24.55 6.09 15.86
C CYS A 88 23.97 4.94 16.68
N LEU A 89 22.68 4.66 16.45
CA LEU A 89 21.99 3.55 17.06
C LEU A 89 22.49 2.22 16.49
N PRO A 90 22.93 1.25 17.32
CA PRO A 90 23.27 -0.10 16.86
C PRO A 90 22.05 -0.83 16.28
N SER A 91 22.30 -1.70 15.30
CA SER A 91 21.23 -2.56 14.77
C SER A 91 20.68 -3.47 15.88
N GLY A 92 19.36 -3.50 16.04
CA GLY A 92 18.67 -4.26 17.09
C GLY A 92 18.57 -3.57 18.44
N ALA A 93 19.09 -2.34 18.60
CA ALA A 93 18.87 -1.54 19.80
C ALA A 93 17.45 -0.95 19.85
N ARG A 94 17.01 -0.52 21.04
CA ARG A 94 15.70 0.08 21.25
C ARG A 94 15.63 1.45 20.56
N LEU A 95 14.49 1.72 19.92
CA LEU A 95 14.20 2.99 19.26
C LEU A 95 13.35 3.85 20.21
N ASP A 96 13.99 4.76 20.95
CA ASP A 96 13.30 5.59 21.95
C ASP A 96 12.79 6.94 21.39
N GLY A 97 13.16 7.29 20.15
CA GLY A 97 12.66 8.45 19.40
C GLY A 97 12.14 8.05 18.01
N HIS A 98 12.01 9.01 17.09
CA HIS A 98 11.69 8.70 15.68
C HIS A 98 12.95 8.44 14.87
N VAL A 99 12.81 7.98 13.62
CA VAL A 99 13.97 7.71 12.76
C VAL A 99 14.58 9.02 12.29
N VAL A 100 15.80 9.31 12.76
CA VAL A 100 16.60 10.48 12.36
C VAL A 100 17.80 9.99 11.53
N GLN A 101 17.97 10.53 10.34
CA GLN A 101 19.06 10.19 9.43
C GLN A 101 20.34 10.98 9.76
N GLY A 102 20.18 12.16 10.37
CA GLY A 102 21.21 13.16 10.54
C GLY A 102 21.45 13.96 9.25
N HIS A 103 20.43 14.04 8.41
CA HIS A 103 20.40 14.79 7.16
C HIS A 103 19.49 15.99 7.34
N VAL A 104 20.08 17.11 7.75
CA VAL A 104 19.34 18.36 7.97
C VAL A 104 18.71 18.82 6.65
N ASP A 105 17.38 18.94 6.66
CA ASP A 105 16.58 19.32 5.51
C ASP A 105 16.49 20.86 5.35
N GLY A 106 16.70 21.60 6.44
CA GLY A 106 16.85 23.05 6.40
C GLY A 106 17.02 23.66 7.80
N MET A 107 17.05 24.99 7.87
CA MET A 107 17.17 25.72 9.14
C MET A 107 15.86 26.41 9.49
N GLY A 108 15.42 26.26 10.74
CA GLY A 108 14.31 26.98 11.33
C GLY A 108 14.79 28.11 12.23
N THR A 109 13.84 28.94 12.67
CA THR A 109 14.11 30.04 13.60
C THR A 109 13.11 30.01 14.73
N LEU A 110 13.55 30.06 15.98
CA LEU A 110 12.66 30.21 17.13
C LEU A 110 11.99 31.60 17.07
N VAL A 111 10.66 31.65 17.02
CA VAL A 111 9.89 32.90 16.91
C VAL A 111 9.06 33.22 18.14
N GLU A 112 8.67 32.21 18.92
CA GLU A 112 7.88 32.42 20.13
C GLU A 112 8.19 31.33 21.16
N ARG A 113 8.21 31.74 22.44
CA ARG A 113 8.30 30.85 23.60
C ARG A 113 7.17 31.16 24.56
N ASP A 114 6.33 30.16 24.81
CA ASP A 114 5.38 30.21 25.91
C ASP A 114 5.95 29.45 27.10
N LEU A 115 6.47 30.22 28.06
CA LEU A 115 7.09 29.67 29.26
C LEU A 115 6.08 29.09 30.26
N HIS A 116 4.78 29.33 30.10
CA HIS A 116 3.76 28.80 31.01
C HIS A 116 3.38 27.35 30.71
N ASP A 117 3.46 26.94 29.45
CA ASP A 117 3.10 25.58 28.99
C ASP A 117 4.20 24.88 28.20
N GLY A 118 5.38 25.50 28.09
CA GLY A 118 6.56 24.91 27.47
C GLY A 118 6.48 24.86 25.94
N ARG A 119 5.50 25.53 25.31
CA ARG A 119 5.40 25.57 23.86
C ARG A 119 6.45 26.49 23.25
N HIS A 120 7.09 25.99 22.20
CA HIS A 120 8.07 26.71 21.41
C HIS A 120 7.63 26.70 19.95
N ARG A 121 7.48 27.87 19.35
CA ARG A 121 7.13 28.03 17.94
C ARG A 121 8.36 28.35 17.13
N PHE A 122 8.53 27.64 16.03
CA PHE A 122 9.61 27.83 15.08
C PHE A 122 9.04 28.23 13.72
N ALA A 123 9.57 29.31 13.14
CA ALA A 123 9.41 29.56 11.72
C ALA A 123 10.19 28.52 10.93
N VAL A 124 9.60 28.05 9.83
CA VAL A 124 10.16 27.01 8.97
C VAL A 124 10.19 27.49 7.52
N PRO A 125 11.21 27.10 6.72
CA PRO A 125 11.20 27.30 5.28
C PRO A 125 9.90 26.78 4.65
N ARG A 126 9.33 27.54 3.72
CA ARG A 126 8.03 27.23 3.10
C ARG A 126 8.01 25.89 2.38
N ASP A 127 9.14 25.48 1.83
CA ASP A 127 9.35 24.20 1.17
C ASP A 127 9.34 23.03 2.15
N LEU A 128 9.66 23.26 3.43
CA LEU A 128 9.60 22.22 4.47
C LEU A 128 8.23 22.10 5.16
N ALA A 129 7.39 23.13 5.08
CA ALA A 129 6.05 23.15 5.69
C ALA A 129 5.17 21.93 5.30
N PRO A 130 5.17 21.42 4.04
CA PRO A 130 4.36 20.28 3.65
C PRO A 130 4.72 18.94 4.32
N PHE A 131 5.90 18.84 4.93
CA PHE A 131 6.33 17.63 5.64
C PHE A 131 5.96 17.65 7.13
N LEU A 132 5.38 18.76 7.61
CA LEU A 132 4.99 18.92 9.00
C LEU A 132 3.50 18.63 9.16
N ALA A 133 3.17 17.82 10.16
CA ALA A 133 1.81 17.50 10.54
C ALA A 133 1.65 17.66 12.04
N GLU A 134 0.48 18.10 12.49
CA GLU A 134 0.13 18.01 13.91
C GLU A 134 0.18 16.54 14.35
N LYS A 135 0.77 16.29 15.53
CA LYS A 135 1.14 14.96 16.04
C LYS A 135 2.17 14.20 15.21
N GLY A 136 2.78 14.85 14.22
CA GLY A 136 3.92 14.32 13.47
C GLY A 136 5.24 14.49 14.22
N SER A 137 6.29 13.84 13.72
CA SER A 137 7.65 13.93 14.27
C SER A 137 8.52 14.92 13.51
N ILE A 138 9.40 15.60 14.23
CA ILE A 138 10.43 16.48 13.67
C ILE A 138 11.67 16.43 14.58
N ALA A 139 12.87 16.47 14.02
CA ALA A 139 14.08 16.72 14.80
C ALA A 139 14.47 18.20 14.75
N VAL A 140 14.69 18.81 15.91
CA VAL A 140 15.15 20.20 16.07
C VAL A 140 16.50 20.20 16.76
N ASP A 141 17.56 20.60 16.05
CA ASP A 141 18.98 20.41 16.45
C ASP A 141 19.28 18.97 16.90
N GLY A 142 18.69 18.01 16.19
CA GLY A 142 18.80 16.59 16.50
C GLY A 142 17.94 16.13 17.67
N VAL A 143 17.13 16.99 18.31
CA VAL A 143 16.17 16.57 19.34
C VAL A 143 14.88 16.12 18.68
N SER A 144 14.50 14.86 18.85
CA SER A 144 13.24 14.28 18.37
C SER A 144 12.06 14.83 19.17
N LEU A 145 11.15 15.52 18.49
CA LEU A 145 10.01 16.20 19.09
C LEU A 145 8.71 15.84 18.35
N THR A 146 7.60 15.93 19.08
CA THR A 146 6.25 15.84 18.50
C THR A 146 5.73 17.24 18.22
N VAL A 147 5.29 17.45 16.98
CA VAL A 147 4.67 18.70 16.54
C VAL A 147 3.28 18.82 17.17
N THR A 148 3.05 19.91 17.88
CA THR A 148 1.79 20.19 18.60
C THR A 148 0.83 21.07 17.81
N ALA A 149 1.35 21.86 16.87
CA ALA A 149 0.55 22.63 15.92
C ALA A 149 1.40 23.02 14.71
N VAL A 150 0.74 23.32 13.59
CA VAL A 150 1.36 23.87 12.38
C VAL A 150 0.55 25.03 11.83
N SER A 151 1.20 25.93 11.11
CA SER A 151 0.53 26.99 10.37
C SER A 151 -0.49 26.42 9.37
N ALA A 152 -1.63 27.09 9.18
CA ALA A 152 -2.64 26.68 8.22
C ALA A 152 -2.07 26.63 6.77
N PRO A 153 -2.59 25.73 5.91
CA PRO A 153 -2.18 25.68 4.51
C PRO A 153 -2.34 27.04 3.82
N GLY A 154 -1.28 27.51 3.16
CA GLY A 154 -1.29 28.80 2.46
C GLY A 154 -1.02 30.03 3.33
N ALA A 155 -0.69 29.86 4.61
CA ALA A 155 -0.24 30.96 5.46
C ALA A 155 0.95 31.73 4.83
N LEU A 156 1.02 33.04 5.09
CA LEU A 156 2.11 33.89 4.62
C LEU A 156 3.46 33.53 5.27
N GLU A 157 3.42 33.03 6.50
CA GLU A 157 4.60 32.54 7.21
C GLU A 157 4.31 31.11 7.65
N ALA A 158 5.20 30.19 7.29
CA ALA A 158 5.10 28.81 7.72
C ALA A 158 5.77 28.66 9.09
N TRP A 159 5.11 27.96 10.00
CA TRP A 159 5.62 27.71 11.34
C TRP A 159 5.09 26.39 11.89
N PHE A 160 5.77 25.87 12.92
CA PHE A 160 5.29 24.75 13.73
C PHE A 160 5.56 25.00 15.21
N GLU A 161 4.79 24.35 16.07
CA GLU A 161 4.97 24.37 17.53
C GLU A 161 5.34 23.00 18.06
N VAL A 162 6.18 22.96 19.08
CA VAL A 162 6.55 21.77 19.85
C VAL A 162 6.44 22.06 21.33
N GLY A 163 6.12 21.05 22.13
CA GLY A 163 6.20 21.12 23.59
C GLY A 163 7.59 20.67 24.06
N LEU A 164 8.28 21.52 24.84
CA LEU A 164 9.55 21.17 25.46
C LEU A 164 9.36 21.00 26.97
N ILE A 165 9.62 19.77 27.45
CA ILE A 165 9.57 19.48 28.87
C ILE A 165 10.82 20.03 29.59
N PRO A 166 10.76 20.26 30.91
CA PRO A 166 11.90 20.79 31.67
C PRO A 166 13.20 20.00 31.49
N THR A 167 13.13 18.67 31.42
CA THR A 167 14.31 17.83 31.20
C THR A 167 14.93 18.07 29.82
N THR A 168 14.13 18.14 28.76
CA THR A 168 14.64 18.44 27.41
C THR A 168 15.29 19.82 27.36
N LEU A 169 14.71 20.81 28.04
CA LEU A 169 15.31 22.15 28.14
C LEU A 169 16.64 22.14 28.90
N ALA A 170 16.75 21.35 29.97
CA ALA A 170 17.96 21.29 30.80
C ALA A 170 19.11 20.49 30.15
N GLU A 171 18.78 19.41 29.45
CA GLU A 171 19.75 18.42 28.94
C GLU A 171 20.11 18.64 27.45
N THR A 172 19.55 19.66 26.79
CA THR A 172 19.85 19.99 25.39
C THR A 172 20.15 21.47 25.21
N THR A 173 20.68 21.84 24.06
CA THR A 173 20.94 23.25 23.70
C THR A 173 19.66 24.09 23.58
N LEU A 174 18.47 23.46 23.47
CA LEU A 174 17.21 24.16 23.26
C LEU A 174 16.81 25.06 24.44
N GLY A 175 17.19 24.72 25.67
CA GLY A 175 16.91 25.57 26.84
C GLY A 175 17.67 26.89 26.83
N GLY A 176 18.82 26.95 26.16
CA GLY A 176 19.62 28.16 25.97
C GLY A 176 19.27 28.97 24.72
N LEU A 177 18.34 28.48 23.89
CA LEU A 177 18.02 29.10 22.61
C LEU A 177 17.30 30.45 22.80
N ALA A 178 17.87 31.51 22.24
CA ALA A 178 17.29 32.85 22.28
C ALA A 178 16.23 33.03 21.18
N ASP A 179 15.29 33.97 21.37
CA ASP A 179 14.34 34.34 20.33
C ASP A 179 15.09 34.85 19.09
N GLY A 180 14.70 34.37 17.91
CA GLY A 180 15.43 34.58 16.65
C GLY A 180 16.61 33.64 16.43
N GLY A 181 16.92 32.75 17.38
CA GLY A 181 17.95 31.73 17.25
C GLY A 181 17.62 30.71 16.16
N GLN A 182 18.64 30.31 15.38
CA GLN A 182 18.49 29.32 14.32
C GLN A 182 18.75 27.92 14.82
N VAL A 183 18.04 26.96 14.25
CA VAL A 183 18.12 25.53 14.56
C VAL A 183 18.15 24.72 13.27
N ASN A 184 18.79 23.56 13.29
CA ASN A 184 18.67 22.56 12.24
C ASN A 184 17.32 21.85 12.35
N LEU A 185 16.67 21.65 11.22
CA LEU A 185 15.43 20.90 11.11
C LEU A 185 15.65 19.66 10.24
N GLU A 186 15.25 18.51 10.75
CA GLU A 186 15.09 17.29 9.97
C GLU A 186 13.63 16.86 10.07
N VAL A 187 12.97 16.75 8.92
CA VAL A 187 11.57 16.33 8.83
C VAL A 187 11.48 14.81 8.73
N ASP A 188 10.33 14.26 9.09
CA ASP A 188 10.11 12.82 9.09
C ASP A 188 10.46 12.17 7.73
N VAL A 189 11.26 11.10 7.78
CA VAL A 189 11.73 10.39 6.58
C VAL A 189 10.57 9.85 5.74
N LEU A 190 9.49 9.40 6.36
CA LEU A 190 8.29 8.92 5.66
C LEU A 190 7.57 10.09 4.98
N ALA A 191 7.51 11.26 5.63
CA ALA A 191 6.94 12.47 5.02
C ALA A 191 7.71 12.87 3.76
N LYS A 192 9.04 12.77 3.76
CA LYS A 192 9.90 13.07 2.59
C LYS A 192 9.56 12.21 1.39
N TYR A 193 9.51 10.89 1.57
CA TYR A 193 9.17 9.97 0.48
C TYR A 193 7.71 10.11 0.04
N THR A 194 6.78 10.28 0.99
CA THR A 194 5.35 10.47 0.69
C THR A 194 5.14 11.71 -0.17
N ARG A 195 5.76 12.84 0.21
CA ARG A 195 5.66 14.08 -0.57
C ARG A 195 6.27 13.91 -1.96
N ARG A 196 7.43 13.26 -2.08
CA ARG A 196 8.05 13.00 -3.39
C ARG A 196 7.15 12.16 -4.29
N MET A 197 6.48 11.14 -3.74
CA MET A 197 5.50 10.34 -4.48
C MET A 197 4.30 11.18 -4.93
N LEU A 198 3.75 12.00 -4.04
CA LEU A 198 2.62 12.89 -4.36
C LEU A 198 2.99 13.92 -5.43
N ASP A 199 4.19 14.50 -5.39
CA ASP A 199 4.66 15.44 -6.41
C ASP A 199 4.79 14.75 -7.78
N LEU A 200 5.30 13.50 -7.82
CA LEU A 200 5.38 12.71 -9.05
C LEU A 200 4.00 12.36 -9.61
N ASP A 201 3.04 12.03 -8.75
CA ASP A 201 1.66 11.75 -9.17
C ASP A 201 0.94 13.02 -9.66
N ALA A 202 1.18 14.16 -9.02
CA ALA A 202 0.66 15.46 -9.46
C ALA A 202 1.24 15.87 -10.82
N GLU A 203 2.55 15.67 -11.06
CA GLU A 203 3.20 15.88 -12.36
C GLU A 203 2.59 14.98 -13.44
N ARG A 204 2.35 13.70 -13.12
CA ARG A 204 1.66 12.76 -14.02
C ARG A 204 0.24 13.23 -14.32
N ALA A 205 -0.55 13.62 -13.32
CA ALA A 205 -1.91 14.12 -13.52
C ALA A 205 -1.96 15.41 -14.37
N ALA A 206 -1.03 16.35 -14.14
CA ALA A 206 -0.90 17.58 -14.93
C ALA A 206 -0.48 17.30 -16.38
N ALA A 207 0.39 16.31 -16.62
CA ALA A 207 0.77 15.87 -17.96
C ALA A 207 -0.41 15.26 -18.73
N HIS A 208 -1.31 14.53 -18.07
CA HIS A 208 -2.54 13.99 -18.68
C HIS A 208 -3.58 15.08 -18.98
N SER A 209 -3.73 16.07 -18.08
CA SER A 209 -4.64 17.21 -18.24
C SER A 209 -4.21 18.17 -19.37
N SER A 210 -2.90 18.39 -19.55
CA SER A 210 -2.37 19.22 -20.64
C SER A 210 -2.47 18.56 -22.02
N ALA A 211 -2.41 17.22 -22.08
CA ALA A 211 -2.62 16.45 -23.31
C ALA A 211 -4.09 16.49 -23.79
N ALA A 212 -5.06 16.59 -22.87
CA ALA A 212 -6.49 16.70 -23.18
C ALA A 212 -6.91 18.09 -23.71
N ARG A 213 -6.05 19.12 -23.63
CA ARG A 213 -6.38 20.51 -24.03
C ARG A 213 -5.95 20.91 -25.45
N ARG A 214 -5.46 19.99 -26.29
CA ARG A 214 -5.08 20.29 -27.68
C ARG A 214 -6.02 19.69 -28.73
N GLY A 215 -7.05 20.48 -29.09
CA GLY A 215 -7.65 20.57 -30.43
C GLY A 215 -9.14 20.15 -30.56
N PRO A 216 -9.94 20.65 -31.55
CA PRO A 216 -9.67 21.66 -32.58
C PRO A 216 -10.62 22.89 -32.56
N ARG A 217 -10.40 23.79 -33.53
CA ARG A 217 -11.01 25.12 -33.72
C ARG A 217 -12.53 25.15 -33.94
N SER A 218 -13.11 26.24 -33.43
CA SER A 218 -14.28 27.04 -33.88
C SER A 218 -15.58 26.33 -34.29
N TRP A 219 -16.57 26.44 -33.41
CA TRP A 219 -17.95 26.73 -33.84
C TRP A 219 -18.61 27.64 -32.79
N SER A 220 -19.07 28.81 -33.22
CA SER A 220 -19.88 29.72 -32.40
C SER A 220 -21.30 29.73 -32.93
N PRO A 221 -22.29 29.66 -32.04
CA PRO A 221 -23.41 30.59 -32.21
C PRO A 221 -23.93 31.16 -30.89
N ARG A 222 -23.97 32.51 -30.88
CA ARG A 222 -24.99 33.41 -30.31
C ARG A 222 -25.22 33.43 -28.79
N ARG A 223 -25.23 34.67 -28.27
CA ARG A 223 -25.48 35.06 -26.88
C ARG A 223 -26.99 35.19 -26.54
N ARG A 224 -27.24 35.03 -25.22
CA ARG A 224 -28.26 35.64 -24.30
C ARG A 224 -29.46 34.77 -23.90
N PRO A 225 -30.09 34.98 -22.70
CA PRO A 225 -29.73 35.68 -21.44
C PRO A 225 -29.98 34.77 -20.16
N PRO A 226 -29.93 35.25 -18.88
CA PRO A 226 -29.72 34.39 -17.70
C PRO A 226 -30.99 33.71 -17.13
N HIS A 227 -30.75 32.67 -16.32
CA HIS A 227 -31.68 31.74 -15.65
C HIS A 227 -32.89 32.37 -14.94
N PRO A 228 -34.00 31.60 -14.85
CA PRO A 228 -34.37 31.11 -13.51
C PRO A 228 -34.95 29.66 -13.45
N VAL A 229 -34.63 29.00 -12.33
CA VAL A 229 -35.35 27.95 -11.56
C VAL A 229 -35.72 26.60 -12.23
N ARG A 230 -35.27 25.52 -11.57
CA ARG A 230 -35.54 24.09 -11.84
C ARG A 230 -37.02 23.70 -11.65
N PRO A 231 -37.51 22.76 -12.48
CA PRO A 231 -38.38 21.68 -12.02
C PRO A 231 -37.77 20.28 -12.29
N SER A 232 -38.27 19.31 -11.52
CA SER A 232 -37.87 17.90 -11.38
C SER A 232 -37.52 17.14 -12.68
N ARG A 233 -36.41 16.39 -12.67
CA ARG A 233 -36.05 15.44 -13.75
C ARG A 233 -36.85 14.13 -13.61
N PRO A 234 -37.35 13.56 -14.72
CA PRO A 234 -37.92 12.22 -14.74
C PRO A 234 -36.81 11.15 -14.58
N ALA A 235 -37.16 10.03 -13.95
CA ALA A 235 -36.26 8.92 -13.69
C ALA A 235 -35.61 8.39 -14.97
N VAL A 236 -34.28 8.35 -14.99
CA VAL A 236 -33.50 7.73 -16.06
C VAL A 236 -33.46 6.23 -15.80
N ARG A 237 -33.87 5.46 -16.81
CA ARG A 237 -33.80 3.99 -16.81
C ARG A 237 -32.35 3.55 -16.59
N ARG A 238 -32.12 2.72 -15.57
CA ARG A 238 -30.81 2.13 -15.26
C ARG A 238 -30.30 1.32 -16.46
N PRO A 239 -29.02 1.40 -16.83
CA PRO A 239 -28.39 0.37 -17.66
C PRO A 239 -28.27 -0.92 -16.85
N ASP A 240 -28.41 -2.06 -17.51
CA ASP A 240 -28.21 -3.39 -16.94
C ASP A 240 -26.73 -3.59 -16.61
N THR A 241 -26.31 -3.19 -15.41
CA THR A 241 -25.02 -3.58 -14.83
C THR A 241 -25.10 -5.07 -14.45
N PRO A 242 -24.07 -5.90 -14.70
CA PRO A 242 -23.96 -7.21 -14.07
C PRO A 242 -24.17 -7.06 -12.56
N ALA A 243 -24.80 -8.04 -11.90
CA ALA A 243 -25.01 -8.01 -10.45
C ALA A 243 -23.69 -7.66 -9.74
N PRO A 244 -23.70 -6.83 -8.67
CA PRO A 244 -22.51 -6.52 -7.90
C PRO A 244 -21.84 -7.82 -7.47
N VAL A 245 -20.55 -7.99 -7.83
CA VAL A 245 -19.80 -9.21 -7.52
C VAL A 245 -19.50 -9.22 -6.02
N LEU A 246 -19.98 -10.26 -5.34
CA LEU A 246 -19.57 -10.58 -3.97
C LEU A 246 -18.14 -11.15 -3.98
N ASP A 247 -17.39 -10.84 -2.93
CA ASP A 247 -16.07 -11.39 -2.70
C ASP A 247 -16.16 -12.82 -2.12
N PRO A 248 -15.12 -13.67 -2.29
CA PRO A 248 -15.05 -14.95 -1.60
C PRO A 248 -14.95 -14.80 -0.07
N VAL A 249 -15.53 -15.73 0.69
CA VAL A 249 -15.51 -15.73 2.17
C VAL A 249 -14.07 -15.71 2.71
N GLU A 250 -13.14 -16.38 2.03
CA GLU A 250 -11.72 -16.44 2.41
C GLU A 250 -11.07 -15.05 2.41
N VAL A 251 -11.47 -14.16 1.50
CA VAL A 251 -10.97 -12.78 1.46
C VAL A 251 -11.42 -12.01 2.69
N ALA A 252 -12.67 -12.21 3.12
CA ALA A 252 -13.18 -11.62 4.35
C ALA A 252 -12.45 -12.15 5.59
N LEU A 253 -12.22 -13.46 5.68
CA LEU A 253 -11.46 -14.07 6.79
C LEU A 253 -10.03 -13.52 6.89
N ASN A 254 -9.35 -13.32 5.76
CA ASN A 254 -8.01 -12.74 5.73
C ASN A 254 -7.98 -11.27 6.22
N GLN A 255 -9.01 -10.48 5.91
CA GLN A 255 -9.13 -9.12 6.41
C GLN A 255 -9.38 -9.11 7.93
N LEU A 256 -10.30 -9.94 8.39
CA LEU A 256 -10.66 -10.06 9.80
C LEU A 256 -9.49 -10.53 10.67
N ALA A 257 -8.70 -11.51 10.22
CA ALA A 257 -7.52 -12.00 10.94
C ALA A 257 -6.45 -10.90 11.15
N LYS A 258 -6.46 -9.86 10.31
CA LYS A 258 -5.61 -8.67 10.43
C LYS A 258 -6.30 -7.53 11.21
N GLY A 259 -7.45 -7.80 11.83
CA GLY A 259 -8.27 -6.83 12.56
C GLY A 259 -9.02 -5.83 11.66
N ARG A 260 -9.09 -6.07 10.34
CA ARG A 260 -9.78 -5.17 9.40
C ARG A 260 -11.26 -5.53 9.31
N PRO A 261 -12.16 -4.53 9.12
CA PRO A 261 -13.58 -4.80 8.98
C PRO A 261 -13.93 -5.36 7.60
N VAL A 262 -15.09 -6.00 7.51
CA VAL A 262 -15.70 -6.51 6.27
C VAL A 262 -17.17 -6.10 6.21
N VAL A 263 -17.77 -6.15 5.03
CA VAL A 263 -19.20 -5.92 4.84
C VAL A 263 -19.89 -7.27 4.62
N VAL A 264 -20.98 -7.51 5.36
CA VAL A 264 -21.77 -8.74 5.21
C VAL A 264 -23.21 -8.38 4.89
N VAL A 265 -23.71 -8.89 3.78
CA VAL A 265 -25.09 -8.69 3.34
C VAL A 265 -25.94 -9.94 3.60
N ASP A 266 -27.17 -9.76 4.03
CA ASP A 266 -28.14 -10.85 4.14
C ASP A 266 -28.98 -11.01 2.86
N ASP A 267 -29.83 -12.03 2.84
CA ASP A 267 -30.69 -12.27 1.69
C ASP A 267 -31.67 -11.11 1.43
N ALA A 268 -31.97 -10.88 0.16
CA ALA A 268 -32.85 -9.78 -0.27
C ALA A 268 -34.28 -9.86 0.32
N ASP A 269 -34.71 -11.06 0.74
CA ASP A 269 -36.01 -11.33 1.34
C ASP A 269 -36.00 -11.24 2.89
N ARG A 270 -34.83 -10.99 3.51
CA ARG A 270 -34.66 -10.89 4.97
C ARG A 270 -34.66 -9.42 5.42
N GLU A 271 -33.51 -8.77 5.57
CA GLU A 271 -33.40 -7.33 5.86
C GLU A 271 -32.92 -6.55 4.64
N ASN A 272 -32.23 -7.23 3.70
CA ASN A 272 -31.62 -6.65 2.51
C ASN A 272 -30.65 -5.54 2.91
N GLU A 273 -29.89 -5.78 3.98
CA GLU A 273 -29.03 -4.82 4.69
C GLU A 273 -27.59 -5.34 4.79
N GLY A 274 -26.65 -4.41 4.82
CA GLY A 274 -25.24 -4.71 4.95
C GLY A 274 -24.70 -4.19 6.27
N ASP A 275 -24.06 -5.07 7.03
CA ASP A 275 -23.40 -4.71 8.27
C ASP A 275 -21.90 -4.60 8.05
N LEU A 276 -21.31 -3.60 8.70
CA LEU A 276 -19.87 -3.57 8.91
C LEU A 276 -19.53 -4.49 10.08
N ILE A 277 -18.69 -5.49 9.86
CA ILE A 277 -18.31 -6.51 10.86
C ILE A 277 -16.81 -6.51 11.11
N PHE A 278 -16.39 -6.54 12.38
CA PHE A 278 -14.98 -6.75 12.76
C PHE A 278 -14.85 -7.44 14.14
N PRO A 279 -13.70 -8.05 14.47
CA PRO A 279 -13.50 -8.67 15.79
C PRO A 279 -13.47 -7.62 16.89
N ALA A 280 -14.21 -7.83 17.99
CA ALA A 280 -14.26 -6.87 19.09
C ALA A 280 -12.90 -6.70 19.79
N ALA A 281 -12.07 -7.74 19.79
CA ALA A 281 -10.68 -7.67 20.27
C ALA A 281 -9.78 -6.75 19.42
N ALA A 282 -10.16 -6.46 18.18
CA ALA A 282 -9.44 -5.57 17.27
C ALA A 282 -10.03 -4.14 17.27
N ALA A 283 -10.97 -3.83 18.15
CA ALA A 283 -11.60 -2.53 18.22
C ALA A 283 -10.59 -1.44 18.63
N THR A 284 -10.30 -0.52 17.71
CA THR A 284 -9.56 0.73 17.98
C THR A 284 -10.52 1.92 17.98
N GLU A 285 -10.07 3.06 18.52
CA GLU A 285 -10.83 4.30 18.45
C GLU A 285 -11.16 4.69 17.00
N GLU A 286 -10.19 4.58 16.09
CA GLU A 286 -10.34 4.93 14.68
C GLU A 286 -11.34 4.00 13.98
N LEU A 287 -11.26 2.70 14.23
CA LEU A 287 -12.16 1.72 13.64
C LEU A 287 -13.60 1.90 14.17
N MET A 288 -13.74 2.17 15.47
CA MET A 288 -15.05 2.47 16.06
C MET A 288 -15.61 3.80 15.53
N ALA A 289 -14.77 4.84 15.39
CA ALA A 289 -15.17 6.12 14.80
C ALA A 289 -15.62 5.96 13.34
N PHE A 290 -14.88 5.15 12.55
CA PHE A 290 -15.24 4.80 11.18
C PHE A 290 -16.61 4.09 11.14
N THR A 291 -16.80 3.10 12.00
CA THR A 291 -18.07 2.36 12.12
C THR A 291 -19.22 3.32 12.42
N VAL A 292 -19.06 4.20 13.41
CA VAL A 292 -20.08 5.18 13.79
C VAL A 292 -20.36 6.19 12.69
N ARG A 293 -19.35 6.62 11.92
CA ARG A 293 -19.52 7.59 10.83
C ARG A 293 -20.39 7.04 9.69
N HIS A 294 -20.34 5.75 9.42
CA HIS A 294 -20.94 5.13 8.23
C HIS A 294 -22.12 4.20 8.52
N SER A 295 -22.47 4.00 9.79
CA SER A 295 -23.58 3.13 10.21
C SER A 295 -24.71 3.89 10.90
N SER A 296 -25.76 3.16 11.28
CA SER A 296 -26.86 3.62 12.13
C SER A 296 -26.39 4.23 13.46
N GLY A 297 -25.16 3.91 13.90
CA GLY A 297 -24.60 4.27 15.19
C GLY A 297 -25.05 3.36 16.34
N VAL A 298 -25.94 2.38 16.07
CA VAL A 298 -26.34 1.33 17.01
C VAL A 298 -25.28 0.23 16.98
N ILE A 299 -24.28 0.36 17.85
CA ILE A 299 -23.15 -0.57 17.86
C ILE A 299 -23.53 -1.81 18.67
N CYS A 300 -23.67 -2.92 17.96
CA CYS A 300 -23.97 -4.21 18.56
C CYS A 300 -22.69 -5.05 18.71
N VAL A 301 -22.66 -5.92 19.72
CA VAL A 301 -21.51 -6.78 20.02
C VAL A 301 -21.96 -8.24 20.06
N PRO A 302 -22.08 -8.93 18.92
CA PRO A 302 -22.40 -10.35 18.89
C PRO A 302 -21.39 -11.19 19.64
N MET A 303 -21.85 -12.13 20.44
CA MET A 303 -21.01 -13.06 21.19
C MET A 303 -21.65 -14.42 21.37
N SER A 304 -20.83 -15.42 21.69
CA SER A 304 -21.33 -16.73 22.10
C SER A 304 -22.15 -16.64 23.39
N ARG A 305 -23.09 -17.58 23.56
CA ARG A 305 -23.88 -17.73 24.79
C ARG A 305 -22.98 -17.89 26.02
N GLU A 306 -21.95 -18.73 25.91
CA GLU A 306 -20.97 -18.95 26.98
C GLU A 306 -20.34 -17.63 27.44
N ARG A 307 -19.96 -16.76 26.51
CA ARG A 307 -19.37 -15.47 26.84
C ARG A 307 -20.37 -14.53 27.52
N ALA A 308 -21.60 -14.46 27.02
CA ALA A 308 -22.66 -13.66 27.63
C ALA A 308 -23.01 -14.14 29.06
N ASP A 309 -23.07 -15.45 29.27
CA ASP A 309 -23.33 -16.06 30.58
C ASP A 309 -22.17 -15.79 31.56
N HIS A 310 -20.92 -15.92 31.11
CA HIS A 310 -19.74 -15.59 31.90
C HIS A 310 -19.76 -14.13 32.38
N LEU A 311 -20.12 -13.21 31.47
CA LEU A 311 -20.24 -11.78 31.78
C LEU A 311 -21.53 -11.42 32.51
N ARG A 312 -22.48 -12.36 32.70
CA ARG A 312 -23.82 -12.12 33.27
C ARG A 312 -24.59 -11.03 32.52
N LEU A 313 -24.75 -11.20 31.21
CA LEU A 313 -25.53 -10.34 30.33
C LEU A 313 -26.90 -11.00 30.01
N PRO A 314 -27.93 -10.84 30.86
CA PRO A 314 -29.25 -11.40 30.60
C PRO A 314 -29.95 -10.72 29.41
N PRO A 315 -30.97 -11.36 28.81
CA PRO A 315 -31.81 -10.76 27.79
C PRO A 315 -32.37 -9.40 28.22
N MET A 316 -32.47 -8.46 27.28
CA MET A 316 -32.97 -7.10 27.54
C MET A 316 -34.45 -7.10 27.97
N VAL A 317 -35.24 -8.04 27.43
CA VAL A 317 -36.68 -8.19 27.68
C VAL A 317 -37.02 -9.65 27.96
N THR A 318 -38.10 -9.87 28.70
CA THR A 318 -38.59 -11.23 29.03
C THR A 318 -39.42 -11.87 27.91
N ASP A 319 -40.12 -11.06 27.10
CA ASP A 319 -40.92 -11.48 25.94
C ASP A 319 -40.40 -10.74 24.70
N ASN A 320 -39.61 -11.43 23.86
CA ASN A 320 -39.02 -10.82 22.66
C ASN A 320 -40.05 -10.75 21.54
N GLN A 321 -40.53 -9.53 21.26
CA GLN A 321 -41.52 -9.25 20.21
C GLN A 321 -40.89 -8.72 18.91
N ASP A 322 -39.56 -8.71 18.81
CA ASP A 322 -38.86 -8.37 17.57
C ASP A 322 -39.23 -9.37 16.46
N PRO A 323 -39.71 -8.93 15.29
CA PRO A 323 -40.07 -9.83 14.18
C PRO A 323 -38.94 -10.75 13.72
N LYS A 324 -37.68 -10.36 13.96
CA LYS A 324 -36.46 -11.12 13.60
C LYS A 324 -35.88 -11.90 14.78
N GLY A 325 -36.49 -11.80 15.95
CA GLY A 325 -36.06 -12.48 17.17
C GLY A 325 -34.64 -12.12 17.64
N THR A 326 -34.18 -10.90 17.35
CA THR A 326 -32.83 -10.43 17.65
C THR A 326 -32.57 -10.49 19.15
N ALA A 327 -31.54 -11.25 19.53
CA ALA A 327 -31.30 -11.65 20.91
C ALA A 327 -30.46 -10.59 21.68
N TYR A 328 -31.02 -9.40 21.85
CA TYR A 328 -30.42 -8.34 22.67
C TYR A 328 -30.30 -8.74 24.13
N THR A 329 -29.13 -8.48 24.70
CA THR A 329 -28.92 -8.43 26.15
C THR A 329 -29.05 -7.00 26.65
N ILE A 330 -29.06 -6.82 27.97
CA ILE A 330 -28.96 -5.48 28.56
C ILE A 330 -27.68 -4.76 28.07
N SER A 331 -27.80 -3.46 27.75
CA SER A 331 -26.65 -2.69 27.29
C SER A 331 -25.62 -2.53 28.40
N CYS A 332 -24.35 -2.35 28.02
CA CYS A 332 -23.26 -2.22 28.97
C CYS A 332 -22.16 -1.29 28.48
N ASP A 333 -21.37 -0.80 29.44
CA ASP A 333 -20.13 -0.06 29.25
C ASP A 333 -19.03 -0.69 30.13
N ALA A 334 -17.76 -0.43 29.80
CA ALA A 334 -16.66 -0.77 30.69
C ALA A 334 -16.79 -0.03 32.05
N ALA A 335 -16.56 -0.72 33.16
CA ALA A 335 -16.68 -0.11 34.49
C ALA A 335 -15.55 0.88 34.81
N SER A 336 -14.43 0.78 34.10
CA SER A 336 -13.26 1.65 34.29
C SER A 336 -12.52 1.91 32.98
N GLY A 337 -11.72 2.98 32.95
CA GLY A 337 -10.95 3.38 31.77
C GLY A 337 -11.78 4.05 30.68
N ILE A 338 -13.00 4.50 31.01
CA ILE A 338 -13.89 5.27 30.14
C ILE A 338 -14.44 6.48 30.89
N THR A 339 -15.12 7.40 30.17
CA THR A 339 -15.77 8.57 30.77
C THR A 339 -17.28 8.43 30.81
N THR A 340 -17.93 8.65 29.68
CA THR A 340 -19.39 8.60 29.54
C THR A 340 -19.86 7.35 28.83
N GLY A 341 -18.95 6.62 28.17
CA GLY A 341 -19.27 5.39 27.43
C GLY A 341 -19.55 5.59 25.94
N ILE A 342 -19.97 6.79 25.52
CA ILE A 342 -20.49 7.00 24.16
C ILE A 342 -19.42 7.33 23.11
N SER A 343 -18.24 7.79 23.53
CA SER A 343 -17.16 8.16 22.59
C SER A 343 -16.68 6.93 21.80
N ALA A 344 -16.02 7.15 20.66
CA ALA A 344 -15.45 6.04 19.89
C ALA A 344 -14.40 5.27 20.71
N ALA A 345 -13.56 5.98 21.47
CA ALA A 345 -12.58 5.38 22.38
C ALA A 345 -13.26 4.56 23.50
N ASP A 346 -14.29 5.11 24.15
CA ASP A 346 -14.99 4.45 25.25
C ASP A 346 -15.71 3.17 24.77
N ARG A 347 -16.34 3.24 23.58
CA ARG A 347 -16.97 2.08 22.93
C ARG A 347 -15.96 1.05 22.48
N ALA A 348 -14.83 1.46 21.89
CA ALA A 348 -13.76 0.52 21.53
C ALA A 348 -13.20 -0.21 22.75
N ARG A 349 -12.99 0.51 23.87
CA ARG A 349 -12.56 -0.07 25.15
C ARG A 349 -13.57 -1.09 25.67
N THR A 350 -14.86 -0.75 25.62
CA THR A 350 -15.93 -1.66 26.04
C THR A 350 -15.98 -2.91 25.16
N ALA A 351 -15.88 -2.78 23.84
CA ALA A 351 -15.85 -3.92 22.91
C ALA A 351 -14.65 -4.84 23.16
N ALA A 352 -13.45 -4.28 23.35
CA ALA A 352 -12.25 -5.07 23.66
C ALA A 352 -12.39 -5.84 24.98
N LEU A 353 -13.00 -5.22 26.00
CA LEU A 353 -13.27 -5.85 27.30
C LEU A 353 -14.29 -6.98 27.17
N LEU A 354 -15.35 -6.79 26.38
CA LEU A 354 -16.30 -7.85 26.07
C LEU A 354 -15.63 -9.05 25.38
N ALA A 355 -14.57 -8.85 24.60
CA ALA A 355 -13.81 -9.92 23.95
C ALA A 355 -12.74 -10.58 24.84
N ASP A 356 -12.26 -9.91 25.88
CA ASP A 356 -11.16 -10.37 26.72
C ASP A 356 -11.58 -11.51 27.67
N ALA A 357 -11.02 -12.70 27.46
CA ALA A 357 -11.30 -13.88 28.27
C ALA A 357 -11.02 -13.71 29.77
N ALA A 358 -10.17 -12.75 30.17
CA ALA A 358 -9.91 -12.45 31.58
C ALA A 358 -10.97 -11.54 32.23
N SER A 359 -11.81 -10.87 31.44
CA SER A 359 -12.79 -9.91 31.94
C SER A 359 -14.05 -10.59 32.47
N GLY A 360 -14.54 -10.11 33.62
CA GLY A 360 -15.69 -10.62 34.35
C GLY A 360 -16.86 -9.63 34.46
N PRO A 361 -17.98 -10.03 35.11
CA PRO A 361 -19.17 -9.18 35.27
C PRO A 361 -18.93 -7.83 35.94
N GLU A 362 -17.95 -7.76 36.85
CA GLU A 362 -17.52 -6.58 37.60
C GLU A 362 -16.82 -5.52 36.75
N ASP A 363 -16.29 -5.92 35.60
CA ASP A 363 -15.62 -5.03 34.65
C ASP A 363 -16.62 -4.27 33.77
N LEU A 364 -17.93 -4.48 33.99
CA LEU A 364 -19.02 -3.91 33.21
C LEU A 364 -20.05 -3.18 34.08
N THR A 365 -20.45 -1.98 33.66
CA THR A 365 -21.62 -1.26 34.17
C THR A 365 -22.84 -1.48 33.27
N ARG A 366 -24.04 -1.44 33.85
CA ARG A 366 -25.32 -1.60 33.16
C ARG A 366 -26.30 -0.53 33.68
N PRO A 367 -27.02 0.21 32.82
CA PRO A 367 -26.92 0.19 31.35
C PRO A 367 -25.60 0.79 30.83
N GLY A 368 -25.40 0.74 29.52
CA GLY A 368 -24.33 1.44 28.80
C GLY A 368 -24.67 1.67 27.32
N HIS A 369 -23.64 1.85 26.49
CA HIS A 369 -23.78 2.32 25.11
C HIS A 369 -23.43 1.28 24.04
N LEU A 370 -22.95 0.09 24.43
CA LEU A 370 -22.89 -1.07 23.54
C LEU A 370 -24.05 -2.03 23.80
N PHE A 371 -24.50 -2.69 22.75
CA PHE A 371 -25.64 -3.60 22.77
C PHE A 371 -25.18 -5.03 22.47
N PRO A 372 -24.84 -5.84 23.48
CA PRO A 372 -24.41 -7.20 23.23
C PRO A 372 -25.57 -8.06 22.71
N LEU A 373 -25.26 -8.90 21.72
CA LEU A 373 -26.19 -9.83 21.07
C LEU A 373 -25.72 -11.26 21.29
N ILE A 374 -26.63 -12.19 21.60
CA ILE A 374 -26.28 -13.60 21.75
C ILE A 374 -26.53 -14.32 20.43
N ALA A 375 -25.47 -14.88 19.84
CA ALA A 375 -25.60 -15.73 18.65
C ALA A 375 -26.17 -17.11 18.99
N ASP A 376 -26.84 -17.73 18.02
CA ASP A 376 -27.15 -19.16 18.07
C ASP A 376 -25.87 -20.01 18.23
N ASP A 377 -25.94 -21.09 19.02
CA ASP A 377 -24.78 -21.95 19.30
C ASP A 377 -24.26 -22.64 18.03
N ALA A 378 -25.13 -22.88 17.04
CA ALA A 378 -24.75 -23.42 15.74
C ALA A 378 -24.28 -22.32 14.76
N GLY A 379 -24.26 -21.05 15.15
CA GLY A 379 -23.92 -19.90 14.28
C GLY A 379 -24.86 -19.81 13.08
N VAL A 380 -24.33 -19.46 11.89
CA VAL A 380 -25.16 -19.24 10.69
C VAL A 380 -25.89 -20.50 10.22
N LEU A 381 -25.46 -21.68 10.68
CA LEU A 381 -26.14 -22.96 10.42
C LEU A 381 -27.42 -23.13 11.27
N GLY A 382 -27.52 -22.43 12.40
CA GLY A 382 -28.71 -22.39 13.24
C GLY A 382 -29.64 -21.23 12.89
N ARG A 383 -29.09 -20.03 12.65
CA ARG A 383 -29.82 -18.82 12.29
C ARG A 383 -29.03 -17.97 11.29
N ASP A 384 -29.67 -17.59 10.19
CA ASP A 384 -29.09 -16.83 9.06
C ASP A 384 -28.98 -15.31 9.33
N GLY A 385 -28.52 -14.91 10.51
CA GLY A 385 -28.42 -13.50 10.92
C GLY A 385 -26.99 -12.95 10.94
N HIS A 386 -26.85 -11.62 10.87
CA HIS A 386 -25.55 -10.93 11.03
C HIS A 386 -24.92 -11.17 12.41
N THR A 387 -25.75 -11.39 13.44
CA THR A 387 -25.30 -11.78 14.78
C THR A 387 -24.47 -13.06 14.73
N GLU A 388 -25.02 -14.10 14.11
CA GLU A 388 -24.36 -15.39 13.94
C GLU A 388 -23.16 -15.29 13.00
N ALA A 389 -23.29 -14.54 11.91
CA ALA A 389 -22.21 -14.32 10.96
C ALA A 389 -21.00 -13.69 11.63
N ALA A 390 -21.19 -12.67 12.48
CA ALA A 390 -20.09 -12.02 13.20
C ALA A 390 -19.32 -12.98 14.11
N VAL A 391 -20.02 -13.81 14.89
CA VAL A 391 -19.40 -14.80 15.78
C VAL A 391 -18.64 -15.86 14.99
N ASP A 392 -19.24 -16.37 13.92
CA ASP A 392 -18.62 -17.37 13.05
C ASP A 392 -17.39 -16.83 12.33
N LEU A 393 -17.47 -15.62 11.80
CA LEU A 393 -16.35 -14.95 11.15
C LEU A 393 -15.20 -14.70 12.12
N CYS A 394 -15.49 -14.30 13.37
CA CYS A 394 -14.47 -14.18 14.42
C CYS A 394 -13.83 -15.53 14.73
N ARG A 395 -14.62 -16.59 14.90
CA ARG A 395 -14.14 -17.96 15.14
C ARG A 395 -13.23 -18.44 14.00
N LEU A 396 -13.69 -18.30 12.75
CA LEU A 396 -12.97 -18.75 11.55
C LEU A 396 -11.70 -17.94 11.28
N SER A 397 -11.62 -16.68 11.73
CA SER A 397 -10.44 -15.83 11.60
C SER A 397 -9.48 -15.91 12.79
N GLY A 398 -9.74 -16.78 13.78
CA GLY A 398 -8.87 -17.01 14.93
C GLY A 398 -8.98 -15.96 16.05
N HIS A 399 -10.06 -15.18 16.07
CA HIS A 399 -10.36 -14.23 17.14
C HIS A 399 -11.29 -14.84 18.21
N PRO A 400 -11.35 -14.26 19.43
CA PRO A 400 -12.41 -14.57 20.37
C PRO A 400 -13.79 -14.46 19.70
N GLU A 401 -14.74 -15.29 20.11
CA GLU A 401 -16.10 -15.38 19.55
C GLU A 401 -16.99 -14.18 19.94
N VAL A 402 -16.45 -12.97 19.75
CA VAL A 402 -17.05 -11.68 20.05
C VAL A 402 -16.72 -10.72 18.90
N GLY A 403 -17.75 -10.38 18.13
CA GLY A 403 -17.67 -9.42 17.02
C GLY A 403 -18.27 -8.07 17.37
N VAL A 404 -18.07 -7.08 16.52
CA VAL A 404 -18.82 -5.82 16.48
C VAL A 404 -19.53 -5.75 15.14
N ILE A 405 -20.81 -5.38 15.17
CA ILE A 405 -21.61 -5.13 13.97
C ILE A 405 -22.33 -3.78 14.07
N ALA A 406 -22.53 -3.14 12.91
CA ALA A 406 -23.41 -2.00 12.78
C ALA A 406 -23.89 -1.86 11.32
N GLU A 407 -25.17 -1.58 11.14
CA GLU A 407 -25.83 -1.56 9.83
C GLU A 407 -25.45 -0.28 9.05
N LEU A 408 -25.01 -0.43 7.79
CA LEU A 408 -24.52 0.68 6.97
C LEU A 408 -25.67 1.56 6.43
N VAL A 409 -25.46 2.88 6.51
CA VAL A 409 -26.45 3.89 6.11
C VAL A 409 -25.89 4.92 5.15
N HIS A 410 -26.74 5.41 4.26
CA HIS A 410 -26.49 6.65 3.53
C HIS A 410 -26.50 7.86 4.49
N ASP A 411 -25.85 8.96 4.10
CA ASP A 411 -25.87 10.22 4.86
C ASP A 411 -27.30 10.81 5.03
N ASP A 412 -28.28 10.36 4.23
CA ASP A 412 -29.69 10.74 4.38
C ASP A 412 -30.49 9.83 5.34
N GLY A 413 -29.81 8.88 5.99
CA GLY A 413 -30.38 7.96 6.98
C GLY A 413 -31.05 6.72 6.39
N ARG A 414 -31.10 6.55 5.07
CA ARG A 414 -31.60 5.31 4.46
C ARG A 414 -30.55 4.20 4.53
N MET A 415 -30.99 2.97 4.76
CA MET A 415 -30.12 1.80 4.76
C MET A 415 -29.49 1.55 3.39
N MET A 416 -28.21 1.18 3.36
CA MET A 416 -27.53 0.83 2.12
C MET A 416 -28.01 -0.54 1.60
N ARG A 417 -28.22 -0.63 0.28
CA ARG A 417 -28.56 -1.88 -0.43
C ARG A 417 -27.37 -2.35 -1.26
N LEU A 418 -27.39 -3.60 -1.72
CA LEU A 418 -26.27 -4.27 -2.37
C LEU A 418 -25.44 -3.42 -3.37
N PRO A 419 -26.03 -2.65 -4.31
CA PRO A 419 -25.23 -1.81 -5.20
C PRO A 419 -24.41 -0.73 -4.47
N ALA A 420 -25.00 -0.08 -3.47
CA ALA A 420 -24.31 0.94 -2.66
C ALA A 420 -23.30 0.30 -1.70
N LEU A 421 -23.61 -0.88 -1.16
CA LEU A 421 -22.68 -1.65 -0.34
C LEU A 421 -21.42 -2.04 -1.12
N ARG A 422 -21.55 -2.41 -2.40
CA ARG A 422 -20.40 -2.69 -3.26
C ARG A 422 -19.54 -1.45 -3.51
N GLU A 423 -20.17 -0.31 -3.84
CA GLU A 423 -19.45 0.96 -4.01
C GLU A 423 -18.71 1.35 -2.72
N PHE A 424 -19.38 1.26 -1.57
CA PHE A 424 -18.79 1.51 -0.26
C PHE A 424 -17.60 0.58 0.04
N ALA A 425 -17.77 -0.72 -0.21
CA ALA A 425 -16.72 -1.70 0.01
C ALA A 425 -15.51 -1.43 -0.90
N ASP A 426 -15.70 -1.00 -2.15
CA ASP A 426 -14.61 -0.66 -3.07
C ASP A 426 -13.86 0.61 -2.63
N ASP A 427 -14.60 1.67 -2.29
CA ASP A 427 -14.04 2.96 -1.83
C ASP A 427 -13.19 2.79 -0.56
N HIS A 428 -13.64 1.92 0.35
CA HIS A 428 -12.99 1.65 1.63
C HIS A 428 -12.09 0.40 1.62
N ARG A 429 -11.97 -0.28 0.47
CA ARG A 429 -11.17 -1.52 0.27
C ARG A 429 -11.52 -2.63 1.26
N LEU A 430 -12.81 -2.87 1.45
CA LEU A 430 -13.39 -3.89 2.32
C LEU A 430 -13.90 -5.07 1.47
N ALA A 431 -13.82 -6.29 2.02
CA ALA A 431 -14.50 -7.43 1.40
C ALA A 431 -16.02 -7.31 1.63
N LEU A 432 -16.81 -7.66 0.62
CA LEU A 432 -18.28 -7.76 0.70
C LEU A 432 -18.70 -9.20 0.41
N ILE A 433 -19.22 -9.90 1.43
CA ILE A 433 -19.68 -11.30 1.33
C ILE A 433 -21.17 -11.41 1.68
N SER A 434 -21.81 -12.52 1.36
CA SER A 434 -23.18 -12.81 1.81
C SER A 434 -23.23 -13.83 2.95
N ILE A 435 -24.28 -13.77 3.77
CA ILE A 435 -24.57 -14.82 4.77
C ILE A 435 -24.80 -16.17 4.07
N ALA A 436 -25.43 -16.19 2.90
CA ALA A 436 -25.61 -17.42 2.12
C ALA A 436 -24.28 -18.08 1.74
N ASP A 437 -23.29 -17.29 1.30
CA ASP A 437 -21.94 -17.79 1.01
C ASP A 437 -21.25 -18.30 2.28
N LEU A 438 -21.45 -17.63 3.42
CA LEU A 438 -20.91 -18.07 4.71
C LEU A 438 -21.58 -19.36 5.21
N ILE A 439 -22.88 -19.54 5.01
CA ILE A 439 -23.60 -20.80 5.32
C ILE A 439 -23.05 -21.93 4.45
N ALA A 440 -22.88 -21.69 3.16
CA ALA A 440 -22.27 -22.67 2.26
C ALA A 440 -20.84 -23.02 2.70
N TYR A 441 -20.06 -22.02 3.12
CA TYR A 441 -18.70 -22.18 3.62
C TYR A 441 -18.63 -22.96 4.95
N ARG A 442 -19.61 -22.78 5.86
CA ARG A 442 -19.68 -23.51 7.14
C ARG A 442 -20.33 -24.89 7.03
N GLY A 443 -21.28 -25.05 6.12
CA GLY A 443 -22.07 -26.26 5.93
C GLY A 443 -21.40 -27.28 5.00
N GLY A 444 -20.48 -26.83 4.15
CA GLY A 444 -19.49 -27.68 3.52
C GLY A 444 -18.25 -27.71 4.41
N GLU A 445 -17.74 -28.89 4.76
CA GLU A 445 -16.35 -28.96 5.19
C GLU A 445 -15.50 -28.36 4.06
N PRO A 446 -14.62 -27.37 4.31
CA PRO A 446 -13.44 -27.22 3.48
C PRO A 446 -12.56 -28.43 3.82
N SER A 447 -12.92 -29.60 3.31
CA SER A 447 -12.02 -30.73 3.34
C SER A 447 -10.84 -30.38 2.42
N PRO A 448 -9.61 -30.80 2.73
CA PRO A 448 -8.53 -30.79 1.77
C PRO A 448 -8.97 -31.39 0.41
N GLU A 449 -9.87 -32.37 0.45
CA GLU A 449 -10.53 -32.98 -0.71
C GLU A 449 -11.33 -31.97 -1.55
N ALA A 450 -12.05 -31.00 -0.95
CA ALA A 450 -12.81 -29.98 -1.70
C ALA A 450 -11.91 -28.95 -2.44
N VAL A 451 -10.70 -28.68 -1.92
CA VAL A 451 -9.66 -27.90 -2.62
C VAL A 451 -8.95 -28.79 -3.67
N MET A 452 -8.83 -30.09 -3.39
CA MET A 452 -8.21 -31.10 -4.28
C MET A 452 -9.15 -31.63 -5.38
N ASP A 453 -10.46 -31.42 -5.30
CA ASP A 453 -11.44 -31.92 -6.28
C ASP A 453 -11.26 -31.28 -7.68
N ALA A 454 -10.69 -30.07 -7.74
CA ALA A 454 -10.29 -29.46 -9.03
C ALA A 454 -8.95 -29.95 -9.58
N VAL A 455 -8.24 -30.74 -8.77
CA VAL A 455 -6.91 -31.27 -9.01
C VAL A 455 -6.97 -32.78 -9.34
N GLN A 456 -8.11 -33.42 -9.04
CA GLN A 456 -8.26 -34.85 -9.07
C GLN A 456 -8.59 -35.37 -10.49
N ALA A 457 -7.54 -35.52 -11.30
CA ALA A 457 -7.60 -36.45 -12.44
C ALA A 457 -6.27 -37.13 -12.81
N SER A 458 -5.09 -36.61 -12.44
CA SER A 458 -3.84 -37.23 -12.96
C SER A 458 -2.59 -37.11 -12.06
N TRP A 459 -2.65 -36.47 -10.90
CA TRP A 459 -1.43 -36.03 -10.21
C TRP A 459 -0.76 -37.11 -9.35
N GLU A 460 -1.48 -38.19 -9.02
CA GLU A 460 -0.97 -39.24 -8.15
C GLU A 460 -0.17 -40.31 -8.93
N HIS A 461 -0.41 -40.44 -10.23
CA HIS A 461 0.17 -41.47 -11.09
C HIS A 461 0.52 -40.91 -12.48
N PRO A 462 1.70 -40.28 -12.64
CA PRO A 462 2.14 -39.82 -13.96
C PRO A 462 2.28 -41.01 -14.91
N GLU A 463 2.01 -40.81 -16.21
CA GLU A 463 2.33 -41.79 -17.26
C GLU A 463 3.83 -42.18 -17.22
N GLU A 464 4.16 -43.40 -17.66
CA GLU A 464 5.54 -43.95 -17.56
C GLU A 464 6.61 -43.02 -18.14
N GLU A 465 6.34 -42.36 -19.28
CA GLU A 465 7.28 -41.43 -19.92
C GLU A 465 7.49 -40.15 -19.10
N SER A 466 6.42 -39.62 -18.48
CA SER A 466 6.53 -38.41 -17.65
C SER A 466 7.15 -38.70 -16.28
N SER A 467 6.89 -39.88 -15.72
CA SER A 467 7.52 -40.41 -14.50
C SER A 467 9.05 -40.56 -14.63
N ALA A 468 9.57 -40.69 -15.86
CA ALA A 468 11.00 -40.74 -16.12
C ALA A 468 11.69 -39.35 -16.13
N LEU A 469 10.91 -38.26 -16.17
CA LEU A 469 11.42 -36.89 -16.23
C LEU A 469 11.19 -36.11 -14.93
N VAL A 470 10.06 -36.35 -14.26
CA VAL A 470 9.64 -35.63 -13.06
C VAL A 470 9.04 -36.56 -12.01
N THR A 471 9.17 -36.20 -10.74
CA THR A 471 8.50 -36.90 -9.62
C THR A 471 7.67 -35.93 -8.78
N PRO A 472 6.38 -36.23 -8.53
CA PRO A 472 5.55 -35.42 -7.65
C PRO A 472 5.85 -35.67 -6.17
N GLY A 473 5.76 -34.61 -5.38
CA GLY A 473 5.66 -34.66 -3.91
C GLY A 473 4.21 -34.73 -3.42
N PRO A 474 3.98 -34.66 -2.09
CA PRO A 474 2.62 -34.61 -1.55
C PRO A 474 1.92 -33.31 -1.95
N VAL A 475 0.59 -33.38 -2.14
CA VAL A 475 -0.27 -32.21 -2.29
C VAL A 475 -0.56 -31.63 -0.91
N VAL A 476 -0.46 -30.32 -0.77
CA VAL A 476 -0.80 -29.59 0.47
C VAL A 476 -1.73 -28.43 0.17
N THR A 477 -2.52 -28.04 1.17
CA THR A 477 -3.29 -26.80 1.12
C THR A 477 -2.36 -25.63 1.43
N LEU A 478 -2.33 -24.63 0.55
CA LEU A 478 -1.51 -23.42 0.67
C LEU A 478 -2.41 -22.19 0.78
N PRO A 479 -2.72 -21.71 2.00
CA PRO A 479 -3.39 -20.44 2.20
C PRO A 479 -2.42 -19.27 1.93
N THR A 480 -2.88 -18.28 1.17
CA THR A 480 -2.10 -17.08 0.81
C THR A 480 -2.97 -15.83 0.89
N ASP A 481 -2.35 -14.65 0.76
CA ASP A 481 -3.08 -13.39 0.59
C ASP A 481 -3.96 -13.36 -0.67
N HIS A 482 -3.69 -14.24 -1.65
CA HIS A 482 -4.44 -14.36 -2.90
C HIS A 482 -5.51 -15.45 -2.88
N GLY A 483 -5.73 -16.11 -1.74
CA GLY A 483 -6.70 -17.22 -1.58
C GLY A 483 -6.04 -18.54 -1.17
N ILE A 484 -6.87 -19.58 -1.11
CA ILE A 484 -6.44 -20.94 -0.74
C ILE A 484 -6.23 -21.76 -2.01
N PHE A 485 -5.03 -22.35 -2.13
CA PHE A 485 -4.65 -23.16 -3.28
C PHE A 485 -4.29 -24.60 -2.88
N ALA A 486 -4.40 -25.52 -3.84
CA ALA A 486 -3.66 -26.78 -3.78
C ALA A 486 -2.24 -26.55 -4.31
N ALA A 487 -1.23 -26.97 -3.55
CA ALA A 487 0.17 -26.83 -3.90
C ALA A 487 0.87 -28.18 -3.93
N GLN A 488 1.70 -28.42 -4.95
CA GLN A 488 2.49 -29.64 -5.09
C GLN A 488 3.87 -29.32 -5.65
N VAL A 489 4.90 -29.87 -5.03
CA VAL A 489 6.28 -29.78 -5.55
C VAL A 489 6.52 -30.91 -6.54
N TRP A 490 7.23 -30.62 -7.63
CA TRP A 490 7.65 -31.57 -8.65
C TRP A 490 9.16 -31.49 -8.86
N THR A 491 9.87 -32.60 -8.67
CA THR A 491 11.32 -32.66 -8.87
C THR A 491 11.64 -33.08 -10.31
N GLU A 492 12.36 -32.25 -11.08
CA GLU A 492 12.90 -32.60 -12.39
C GLU A 492 14.21 -33.39 -12.25
N HIS A 493 14.28 -34.58 -12.86
CA HIS A 493 15.43 -35.48 -12.65
C HIS A 493 16.72 -35.01 -13.33
N SER A 494 16.60 -34.36 -14.49
CA SER A 494 17.74 -33.95 -15.30
C SER A 494 18.53 -32.80 -14.65
N THR A 495 17.84 -31.93 -13.91
CA THR A 495 18.40 -30.72 -13.29
C THR A 495 18.47 -30.81 -11.76
N GLY A 496 17.64 -31.66 -11.15
CA GLY A 496 17.41 -31.69 -9.70
C GLY A 496 16.59 -30.50 -9.20
N HIS A 497 16.01 -29.67 -10.08
CA HIS A 497 15.20 -28.53 -9.67
C HIS A 497 13.82 -28.99 -9.18
N GLU A 498 13.36 -28.31 -8.13
CA GLU A 498 12.02 -28.49 -7.56
C GLU A 498 11.12 -27.38 -8.07
N HIS A 499 10.12 -27.70 -8.87
CA HIS A 499 9.11 -26.77 -9.37
C HIS A 499 7.86 -26.82 -8.49
N LEU A 500 7.13 -25.70 -8.39
CA LEU A 500 5.90 -25.63 -7.59
C LEU A 500 4.69 -25.45 -8.51
N LEU A 501 3.76 -26.39 -8.45
CA LEU A 501 2.44 -26.28 -9.07
C LEU A 501 1.46 -25.79 -8.02
N ILE A 502 0.78 -24.68 -8.29
CA ILE A 502 -0.28 -24.08 -7.46
C ILE A 502 -1.56 -24.11 -8.28
N SER A 503 -2.66 -24.55 -7.70
CA SER A 503 -3.94 -24.68 -8.41
C SER A 503 -5.11 -24.21 -7.58
N ALA A 504 -6.06 -23.57 -8.24
CA ALA A 504 -7.34 -23.16 -7.66
C ALA A 504 -8.48 -23.86 -8.37
N ARG A 505 -9.64 -23.90 -7.70
CA ARG A 505 -10.80 -24.63 -8.19
C ARG A 505 -11.25 -24.12 -9.57
N SER A 506 -11.26 -25.00 -10.57
CA SER A 506 -11.98 -24.71 -11.82
C SER A 506 -13.47 -24.91 -11.58
N ARG A 507 -14.31 -23.95 -11.99
CA ARG A 507 -15.77 -24.15 -11.98
C ARG A 507 -16.09 -25.48 -12.70
N PRO A 508 -16.93 -26.37 -12.15
CA PRO A 508 -17.26 -27.60 -12.84
C PRO A 508 -17.87 -27.25 -14.19
N ALA A 509 -17.23 -27.72 -15.27
CA ALA A 509 -17.84 -27.66 -16.58
C ALA A 509 -19.14 -28.49 -16.50
N SER A 510 -20.25 -27.94 -17.00
CA SER A 510 -21.46 -28.75 -17.23
C SER A 510 -21.06 -30.02 -17.98
N GLU A 511 -21.69 -31.17 -17.70
CA GLU A 511 -21.34 -32.49 -18.28
C GLU A 511 -21.21 -32.49 -19.83
N ALA A 512 -21.80 -31.51 -20.52
CA ALA A 512 -21.68 -31.29 -21.96
C ALA A 512 -20.37 -30.60 -22.44
N GLY A 513 -19.53 -30.05 -21.55
CA GLY A 513 -18.39 -29.18 -21.88
C GLY A 513 -17.02 -29.66 -21.37
N ALA A 514 -16.95 -30.80 -20.68
CA ALA A 514 -15.69 -31.33 -20.14
C ALA A 514 -14.64 -31.65 -21.23
N GLN A 515 -15.06 -31.98 -22.45
CA GLN A 515 -14.18 -32.32 -23.57
C GLN A 515 -13.52 -31.10 -24.26
N GLU A 516 -13.99 -29.88 -24.01
CA GLU A 516 -13.55 -28.63 -24.67
C GLU A 516 -12.83 -27.65 -23.74
N HIS A 517 -12.73 -27.96 -22.44
CA HIS A 517 -12.20 -27.03 -21.45
C HIS A 517 -10.67 -26.85 -21.58
N ARG A 518 -10.22 -25.60 -21.78
CA ARG A 518 -8.81 -25.20 -21.73
C ARG A 518 -8.52 -24.46 -20.41
N PRO A 519 -7.89 -25.11 -19.41
CA PRO A 519 -7.54 -24.44 -18.16
C PRO A 519 -6.60 -23.27 -18.42
N LEU A 520 -6.77 -22.21 -17.62
CA LEU A 520 -5.82 -21.09 -17.60
C LEU A 520 -4.55 -21.52 -16.88
N ILE A 521 -3.40 -21.33 -17.52
CA ILE A 521 -2.11 -21.72 -16.98
C ILE A 521 -1.14 -20.55 -17.01
N ARG A 522 -0.54 -20.23 -15.87
CA ARG A 522 0.59 -19.32 -15.76
C ARG A 522 1.88 -20.12 -15.57
N MET A 523 2.73 -20.16 -16.58
CA MET A 523 4.13 -20.59 -16.40
C MET A 523 4.96 -19.43 -15.87
N HIS A 524 5.18 -19.37 -14.57
CA HIS A 524 5.98 -18.33 -13.93
C HIS A 524 7.45 -18.76 -13.86
N SER A 525 8.37 -17.85 -14.20
CA SER A 525 9.81 -18.14 -14.12
C SER A 525 10.36 -17.46 -12.88
N GLU A 526 11.06 -18.22 -12.03
CA GLU A 526 11.64 -17.75 -10.77
C GLU A 526 12.40 -16.43 -10.93
N CYS A 527 12.07 -15.46 -10.07
CA CYS A 527 12.71 -14.16 -10.02
C CYS A 527 12.74 -13.64 -8.59
N VAL A 528 13.76 -13.97 -7.79
CA VAL A 528 13.88 -13.57 -6.37
C VAL A 528 13.74 -12.06 -6.21
N THR A 529 14.39 -11.27 -7.07
CA THR A 529 14.32 -9.81 -6.98
C THR A 529 12.92 -9.26 -7.21
N GLY A 530 12.13 -9.87 -8.11
CA GLY A 530 10.78 -9.40 -8.43
C GLY A 530 9.72 -10.00 -7.51
N ASP A 531 9.74 -11.32 -7.36
CA ASP A 531 8.73 -12.13 -6.68
C ASP A 531 8.84 -12.01 -5.15
N VAL A 532 10.07 -11.99 -4.61
CA VAL A 532 10.32 -11.98 -3.15
C VAL A 532 10.60 -10.57 -2.63
N LEU A 533 11.40 -9.79 -3.37
CA LEU A 533 11.84 -8.45 -2.92
C LEU A 533 11.01 -7.30 -3.52
N GLY A 534 10.05 -7.57 -4.40
CA GLY A 534 9.17 -6.54 -4.98
C GLY A 534 9.89 -5.55 -5.90
N SER A 535 10.99 -5.93 -6.56
CA SER A 535 11.76 -5.01 -7.41
C SER A 535 10.98 -4.52 -8.64
N HIS A 536 10.90 -3.19 -8.79
CA HIS A 536 10.32 -2.53 -9.96
C HIS A 536 11.23 -2.54 -11.20
N ARG A 537 12.45 -3.09 -11.13
CA ARG A 537 13.32 -3.27 -12.32
C ARG A 537 12.81 -4.33 -13.28
N CYS A 538 11.86 -5.15 -12.84
CA CYS A 538 11.14 -6.11 -13.66
C CYS A 538 9.64 -6.08 -13.32
N ASP A 539 8.87 -6.82 -14.09
CA ASP A 539 7.41 -6.97 -13.95
C ASP A 539 7.03 -8.34 -13.37
N CYS A 540 7.99 -9.10 -12.82
CA CYS A 540 7.75 -10.49 -12.41
C CYS A 540 6.82 -10.58 -11.19
N GLY A 541 7.06 -9.79 -10.14
CA GLY A 541 6.24 -9.84 -8.92
C GLY A 541 4.77 -9.44 -9.18
N THR A 542 4.55 -8.37 -9.97
CA THR A 542 3.19 -7.95 -10.34
C THR A 542 2.49 -8.96 -11.24
N GLN A 543 3.23 -9.62 -12.14
CA GLN A 543 2.70 -10.73 -12.93
C GLN A 543 2.36 -11.97 -12.09
N LEU A 544 3.13 -12.26 -11.04
CA LEU A 544 2.85 -13.37 -10.13
C LEU A 544 1.55 -13.13 -9.37
N ALA A 545 1.41 -11.96 -8.74
CA ALA A 545 0.21 -11.56 -8.00
C ALA A 545 -1.04 -11.57 -8.88
N SER A 546 -0.99 -10.90 -10.04
CA SER A 546 -2.10 -10.85 -10.99
C SER A 546 -2.50 -12.24 -11.51
N ALA A 547 -1.53 -13.14 -11.72
CA ALA A 547 -1.82 -14.51 -12.12
C ALA A 547 -2.47 -15.32 -11.00
N LEU A 548 -2.00 -15.21 -9.75
CA LEU A 548 -2.62 -15.89 -8.60
C LEU A 548 -4.05 -15.40 -8.37
N GLU A 549 -4.30 -14.10 -8.49
CA GLU A 549 -5.66 -13.52 -8.42
C GLU A 549 -6.57 -14.03 -9.54
N SER A 550 -6.07 -14.05 -10.78
CA SER A 550 -6.83 -14.56 -11.94
C SER A 550 -7.14 -16.05 -11.79
N ILE A 551 -6.16 -16.84 -11.32
CA ILE A 551 -6.32 -18.28 -11.10
C ILE A 551 -7.29 -18.55 -9.95
N GLN A 552 -7.22 -17.79 -8.85
CA GLN A 552 -8.17 -17.93 -7.75
C GLN A 552 -9.60 -17.60 -8.20
N ARG A 553 -9.77 -16.54 -8.99
CA ARG A 553 -11.08 -16.08 -9.47
C ARG A 553 -11.69 -17.00 -10.52
N ASP A 554 -10.90 -17.39 -11.51
CA ASP A 554 -11.40 -18.03 -12.74
C ASP A 554 -11.11 -19.55 -12.76
N GLY A 555 -10.30 -20.05 -11.82
CA GLY A 555 -9.76 -21.40 -11.81
C GLY A 555 -8.54 -21.57 -12.72
N GLY A 556 -7.71 -22.57 -12.43
CA GLY A 556 -6.55 -22.91 -13.26
C GLY A 556 -5.29 -23.24 -12.45
N HIS A 557 -4.14 -23.07 -13.10
CA HIS A 557 -2.84 -23.53 -12.57
C HIS A 557 -1.74 -22.47 -12.73
N LEU A 558 -0.93 -22.29 -11.69
CA LEU A 558 0.34 -21.58 -11.75
C LEU A 558 1.48 -22.58 -11.58
N LEU A 559 2.39 -22.62 -12.54
CA LEU A 559 3.59 -23.42 -12.46
C LEU A 559 4.80 -22.51 -12.26
N TYR A 560 5.35 -22.51 -11.06
CA TYR A 560 6.53 -21.75 -10.68
C TYR A 560 7.80 -22.55 -10.97
N LEU A 561 8.50 -22.16 -12.04
CA LEU A 561 9.68 -22.84 -12.57
C LEU A 561 10.95 -22.29 -11.92
N ARG A 562 11.53 -23.11 -11.05
CA ARG A 562 12.84 -22.89 -10.43
C ARG A 562 14.01 -23.23 -11.36
N GLY A 563 15.15 -22.58 -11.14
CA GLY A 563 16.31 -22.67 -12.03
C GLY A 563 16.27 -21.66 -13.19
N HIS A 564 15.22 -20.83 -13.26
CA HIS A 564 15.05 -19.83 -14.33
C HIS A 564 15.58 -18.44 -13.96
N GLU A 565 16.14 -18.28 -12.74
CA GLU A 565 16.63 -17.00 -12.25
C GLU A 565 17.63 -16.37 -13.23
N GLY A 566 17.44 -15.08 -13.52
CA GLY A 566 18.23 -14.33 -14.48
C GLY A 566 18.15 -14.84 -15.93
N ARG A 567 17.10 -15.59 -16.30
CA ARG A 567 16.99 -16.34 -17.58
C ARG A 567 17.91 -17.57 -17.64
N GLY A 568 18.12 -18.22 -16.49
CA GLY A 568 18.94 -19.42 -16.36
C GLY A 568 20.42 -19.17 -16.06
N ILE A 569 20.86 -17.91 -15.94
CA ILE A 569 22.24 -17.56 -15.57
C ILE A 569 22.49 -17.53 -14.05
N GLY A 570 21.42 -17.58 -13.25
CA GLY A 570 21.48 -17.53 -11.79
C GLY A 570 21.57 -16.12 -11.20
N LEU A 571 21.26 -16.01 -9.91
CA LEU A 571 21.11 -14.73 -9.19
C LEU A 571 22.39 -13.87 -9.19
N ALA A 572 23.55 -14.49 -8.96
CA ALA A 572 24.82 -13.75 -8.91
C ALA A 572 25.15 -13.10 -10.26
N ASN A 573 24.95 -13.82 -11.36
CA ASN A 573 25.19 -13.29 -12.70
C ASN A 573 24.13 -12.27 -13.12
N LYS A 574 22.88 -12.43 -12.68
CA LYS A 574 21.84 -11.42 -12.85
C LYS A 574 22.24 -10.08 -12.22
N LEU A 575 22.79 -10.09 -11.01
CA LEU A 575 23.26 -8.85 -10.36
C LEU A 575 24.46 -8.23 -11.07
N ARG A 576 25.39 -9.06 -11.60
CA ARG A 576 26.47 -8.57 -12.48
C ARG A 576 25.92 -7.94 -13.75
N ALA A 577 24.91 -8.55 -14.37
CA ALA A 577 24.26 -8.01 -15.56
C ALA A 577 23.52 -6.70 -15.24
N TYR A 578 22.90 -6.57 -14.06
CA TYR A 578 22.33 -5.30 -13.61
C TYR A 578 23.37 -4.20 -13.47
N LYS A 579 24.56 -4.52 -12.96
CA LYS A 579 25.64 -3.53 -12.86
C LYS A 579 26.05 -2.99 -14.23
N LEU A 580 26.17 -3.87 -15.22
CA LEU A 580 26.45 -3.46 -16.60
C LEU A 580 25.28 -2.69 -17.24
N GLN A 581 24.04 -3.01 -16.87
CA GLN A 581 22.87 -2.27 -17.34
C GLN A 581 22.80 -0.84 -16.78
N GLU A 582 23.22 -0.65 -15.52
CA GLU A 582 23.40 0.68 -14.91
C GLU A 582 24.45 1.51 -15.65
N GLU A 583 25.46 0.84 -16.23
CA GLU A 583 26.52 1.45 -17.03
C GLU A 583 26.12 1.65 -18.50
N GLY A 584 24.87 1.32 -18.85
CA GLY A 584 24.29 1.63 -20.15
C GLY A 584 24.08 0.43 -21.07
N ALA A 585 24.50 -0.78 -20.71
CA ALA A 585 24.18 -1.98 -21.49
C ALA A 585 22.68 -2.31 -21.43
N ASP A 586 22.12 -2.93 -22.47
CA ASP A 586 20.83 -3.60 -22.34
C ASP A 586 20.95 -5.04 -21.77
N THR A 587 19.84 -5.73 -21.59
CA THR A 587 19.85 -7.08 -21.01
C THR A 587 20.62 -8.11 -21.85
N VAL A 588 20.61 -7.99 -23.18
CA VAL A 588 21.34 -8.91 -24.06
C VAL A 588 22.83 -8.59 -24.03
N GLU A 589 23.17 -7.32 -24.18
CA GLU A 589 24.56 -6.83 -24.16
C GLU A 589 25.24 -7.15 -22.83
N ALA A 590 24.55 -6.94 -21.70
CA ALA A 590 25.09 -7.25 -20.38
C ALA A 590 25.43 -8.74 -20.23
N ASN A 591 24.63 -9.64 -20.82
CA ASN A 591 24.93 -11.08 -20.78
C ASN A 591 26.10 -11.44 -21.70
N GLU A 592 26.15 -10.87 -22.91
CA GLU A 592 27.27 -11.06 -23.86
C GLU A 592 28.60 -10.57 -23.28
N MET A 593 28.61 -9.41 -22.61
CA MET A 593 29.78 -8.86 -21.92
C MET A 593 30.28 -9.77 -20.77
N LEU A 594 29.39 -10.54 -20.15
CA LEU A 594 29.73 -11.53 -19.13
C LEU A 594 30.10 -12.91 -19.71
N GLY A 595 30.08 -13.07 -21.03
CA GLY A 595 30.32 -14.35 -21.71
C GLY A 595 29.19 -15.36 -21.51
N LEU A 596 27.98 -14.90 -21.23
CA LEU A 596 26.80 -15.72 -20.93
C LEU A 596 25.81 -15.68 -22.09
N ALA A 597 25.07 -16.77 -22.29
CA ALA A 597 23.99 -16.78 -23.27
C ALA A 597 22.84 -15.85 -22.83
N ALA A 598 22.18 -15.22 -23.80
CA ALA A 598 21.07 -14.30 -23.54
C ALA A 598 19.81 -15.01 -22.99
N GLU A 599 19.67 -16.31 -23.27
CA GLU A 599 18.55 -17.15 -22.87
C GLU A 599 19.02 -18.59 -22.65
N LEU A 600 18.82 -19.12 -21.44
CA LEU A 600 19.16 -20.51 -21.06
C LEU A 600 17.98 -21.27 -20.44
N ARG A 601 16.78 -20.66 -20.38
CA ARG A 601 15.62 -21.32 -19.76
C ARG A 601 15.19 -22.54 -20.58
N ASN A 602 14.82 -23.60 -19.87
CA ASN A 602 14.33 -24.85 -20.43
C ASN A 602 12.92 -25.12 -19.88
N TYR A 603 11.98 -25.44 -20.77
CA TYR A 603 10.58 -25.70 -20.39
C TYR A 603 10.20 -27.18 -20.45
N THR A 604 11.18 -28.08 -20.57
CA THR A 604 10.95 -29.53 -20.65
C THR A 604 10.30 -30.07 -19.37
N GLY A 605 10.86 -29.75 -18.19
CA GLY A 605 10.23 -30.10 -16.92
C GLY A 605 8.81 -29.56 -16.79
N ALA A 606 8.54 -28.36 -17.31
CA ALA A 606 7.19 -27.80 -17.31
C ALA A 606 6.20 -28.60 -18.17
N ALA A 607 6.60 -28.98 -19.38
CA ALA A 607 5.78 -29.80 -20.26
C ALA A 607 5.53 -31.20 -19.66
N ALA A 608 6.56 -31.81 -19.05
CA ALA A 608 6.43 -33.09 -18.37
C ALA A 608 5.44 -33.04 -17.19
N ILE A 609 5.46 -31.96 -16.40
CA ILE A 609 4.47 -31.75 -15.32
C ILE A 609 3.05 -31.61 -15.91
N LEU A 610 2.87 -30.83 -16.98
CA LEU A 610 1.55 -30.65 -17.60
C LEU A 610 0.98 -31.96 -18.17
N HIS A 611 1.81 -32.74 -18.86
CA HIS A 611 1.43 -34.09 -19.33
C HIS A 611 1.11 -35.03 -18.17
N SER A 612 1.92 -35.01 -17.10
CA SER A 612 1.63 -35.75 -15.87
C SER A 612 0.28 -35.37 -15.27
N CYS A 613 -0.10 -34.09 -15.40
CA CYS A 613 -1.40 -33.59 -14.95
C CYS A 613 -2.57 -33.94 -15.90
N GLY A 614 -2.31 -34.62 -17.03
CA GLY A 614 -3.31 -34.92 -18.07
C GLY A 614 -3.72 -33.69 -18.89
N ILE A 615 -2.98 -32.58 -18.79
CA ILE A 615 -3.28 -31.34 -19.48
C ILE A 615 -2.60 -31.36 -20.84
N THR A 616 -3.40 -31.58 -21.89
CA THR A 616 -2.92 -31.58 -23.29
C THR A 616 -3.35 -30.34 -24.08
N ARG A 617 -4.35 -29.61 -23.59
CA ARG A 617 -4.86 -28.36 -24.16
C ARG A 617 -4.96 -27.30 -23.07
N LEU A 618 -4.51 -26.07 -23.33
CA LEU A 618 -4.46 -25.03 -22.30
C LEU A 618 -4.52 -23.60 -22.87
N ARG A 619 -4.90 -22.66 -22.02
CA ARG A 619 -4.76 -21.21 -22.24
C ARG A 619 -3.56 -20.70 -21.45
N LEU A 620 -2.48 -20.32 -22.11
CA LEU A 620 -1.24 -19.91 -21.47
C LEU A 620 -1.20 -18.39 -21.25
N LEU A 621 -1.23 -17.97 -19.99
CA LEU A 621 -1.08 -16.58 -19.57
C LEU A 621 0.38 -16.11 -19.72
N THR A 622 0.75 -15.64 -20.90
CA THR A 622 2.13 -15.24 -21.21
C THR A 622 2.25 -14.18 -22.31
N ASN A 623 3.28 -13.34 -22.17
CA ASN A 623 3.75 -12.43 -23.20
C ASN A 623 5.02 -12.95 -23.90
N ASN A 624 5.48 -14.17 -23.59
CA ASN A 624 6.70 -14.75 -24.17
C ASN A 624 6.36 -15.83 -25.21
N PRO A 625 6.52 -15.57 -26.52
CA PRO A 625 6.28 -16.57 -27.56
C PRO A 625 7.10 -17.85 -27.41
N ASP A 626 8.32 -17.77 -26.86
CA ASP A 626 9.19 -18.94 -26.71
C ASP A 626 8.56 -19.99 -25.77
N LYS A 627 7.76 -19.56 -24.77
CA LYS A 627 7.02 -20.48 -23.90
C LYS A 627 5.95 -21.22 -24.67
N VAL A 628 5.24 -20.52 -25.56
CA VAL A 628 4.20 -21.10 -26.42
C VAL A 628 4.84 -22.12 -27.37
N GLU A 629 5.90 -21.73 -28.09
CA GLU A 629 6.58 -22.61 -29.04
C GLU A 629 7.17 -23.85 -28.36
N SER A 630 7.76 -23.68 -27.17
CA SER A 630 8.36 -24.80 -26.42
C SER A 630 7.31 -25.83 -26.00
N LEU A 631 6.16 -25.39 -25.50
CA LEU A 631 5.06 -26.30 -25.14
C LEU A 631 4.43 -26.96 -26.38
N GLN A 632 4.25 -26.21 -27.47
CA GLN A 632 3.74 -26.78 -28.73
C GLN A 632 4.66 -27.86 -29.30
N LYS A 633 5.98 -27.66 -29.25
CA LYS A 633 6.98 -28.69 -29.62
C LYS A 633 6.90 -29.93 -28.74
N ALA A 634 6.49 -29.76 -27.48
CA ALA A 634 6.24 -30.86 -26.55
C ALA A 634 4.85 -31.52 -26.73
N GLY A 635 4.11 -31.16 -27.78
CA GLY A 635 2.83 -31.78 -28.13
C GLY A 635 1.60 -31.17 -27.44
N LEU A 636 1.72 -30.01 -26.78
CA LEU A 636 0.62 -29.33 -26.12
C LEU A 636 -0.11 -28.37 -27.06
N ASP A 637 -1.44 -28.37 -27.03
CA ASP A 637 -2.29 -27.41 -27.75
C ASP A 637 -2.46 -26.14 -26.92
N VAL A 638 -1.73 -25.09 -27.29
CA VAL A 638 -1.62 -23.85 -26.52
C VAL A 638 -2.34 -22.69 -27.19
N GLU A 639 -3.32 -22.12 -26.50
CA GLU A 639 -3.90 -20.82 -26.81
C GLU A 639 -3.21 -19.75 -25.96
N GLN A 640 -2.63 -18.72 -26.56
CA GLN A 640 -1.93 -17.67 -25.82
C GLN A 640 -2.90 -16.61 -25.30
N VAL A 641 -2.83 -16.31 -24.01
CA VAL A 641 -3.55 -15.20 -23.35
C VAL A 641 -2.52 -14.17 -22.90
N PRO A 642 -2.64 -12.88 -23.27
CA PRO A 642 -1.70 -11.85 -22.82
C PRO A 642 -1.67 -11.77 -21.30
N ALA A 643 -0.47 -11.70 -20.73
CA ALA A 643 -0.32 -11.47 -19.30
C ALA A 643 -0.35 -9.96 -19.02
N ASP A 644 -1.03 -9.58 -17.95
CA ASP A 644 -0.98 -8.22 -17.45
C ASP A 644 0.43 -7.87 -16.94
N GLY A 645 0.73 -6.58 -16.87
CA GLY A 645 2.03 -6.10 -16.39
C GLY A 645 1.96 -4.63 -16.05
N VAL A 646 2.59 -4.25 -14.93
CA VAL A 646 2.67 -2.85 -14.53
C VAL A 646 3.93 -2.23 -15.12
N VAL A 647 3.74 -1.18 -15.92
CA VAL A 647 4.85 -0.40 -16.47
C VAL A 647 5.25 0.66 -15.46
N HIS A 648 6.46 0.53 -14.94
CA HIS A 648 7.12 1.53 -14.10
C HIS A 648 8.27 2.18 -14.88
N ASP A 649 8.66 3.40 -14.52
CA ASP A 649 9.78 4.07 -15.18
C ASP A 649 11.07 3.22 -15.11
N GLU A 650 11.25 2.49 -14.02
CA GLU A 650 12.38 1.58 -13.76
C GLU A 650 12.40 0.32 -14.63
N ASN A 651 11.25 -0.17 -15.11
CA ASN A 651 11.18 -1.35 -15.99
C ASN A 651 10.88 -1.02 -17.46
N ARG A 652 10.54 0.22 -17.82
CA ARG A 652 10.24 0.60 -19.23
C ARG A 652 11.32 0.17 -20.19
N ARG A 653 12.59 0.44 -19.86
CA ARG A 653 13.74 0.04 -20.71
C ARG A 653 13.82 -1.47 -20.86
N TYR A 654 13.66 -2.21 -19.76
CA TYR A 654 13.65 -3.67 -19.74
C TYR A 654 12.49 -4.27 -20.56
N LEU A 655 11.28 -3.73 -20.43
CA LEU A 655 10.10 -4.15 -21.19
C LEU A 655 10.24 -3.86 -22.69
N ARG A 656 10.87 -2.74 -23.06
CA ARG A 656 11.22 -2.44 -24.46
C ARG A 656 12.24 -3.42 -25.01
N THR A 657 13.32 -3.70 -24.28
CA THR A 657 14.29 -4.73 -24.70
C THR A 657 13.59 -6.09 -24.87
N LYS A 658 12.67 -6.46 -23.99
CA LYS A 658 11.84 -7.66 -24.13
C LYS A 658 11.03 -7.67 -25.44
N ARG A 659 10.36 -6.56 -25.78
CA ARG A 659 9.58 -6.43 -27.02
C ARG A 659 10.49 -6.44 -28.26
N ASP A 660 11.44 -5.52 -28.30
CA ASP A 660 12.20 -5.16 -29.50
C ASP A 660 13.31 -6.18 -29.83
N ARG A 661 13.99 -6.70 -28.80
CA ARG A 661 15.11 -7.64 -28.98
C ARG A 661 14.75 -9.09 -28.69
N MET A 662 13.75 -9.33 -27.84
CA MET A 662 13.39 -10.68 -27.39
C MET A 662 12.00 -11.12 -27.86
N ARG A 663 11.36 -10.34 -28.73
CA ARG A 663 10.09 -10.69 -29.42
C ARG A 663 8.90 -10.92 -28.48
N HIS A 664 8.94 -10.41 -27.25
CA HIS A 664 7.79 -10.50 -26.35
C HIS A 664 6.62 -9.65 -26.88
N LEU A 665 5.40 -10.18 -26.78
CA LEU A 665 4.18 -9.49 -27.18
C LEU A 665 3.73 -8.57 -26.05
N LEU A 666 4.09 -7.28 -26.12
CA LEU A 666 3.85 -6.30 -25.06
C LEU A 666 3.15 -5.03 -25.58
N ASP A 667 2.56 -5.09 -26.78
CA ASP A 667 1.95 -3.93 -27.43
C ASP A 667 0.73 -3.40 -26.65
N HIS A 668 0.03 -4.28 -25.95
CA HIS A 668 -1.10 -3.93 -25.07
C HIS A 668 -0.66 -3.11 -23.83
N LEU A 669 0.62 -3.09 -23.49
CA LEU A 669 1.16 -2.33 -22.36
C LEU A 669 1.52 -0.88 -22.71
N GLY A 670 1.32 -0.43 -23.96
CA GLY A 670 1.48 0.99 -24.34
C GLY A 670 2.92 1.52 -24.23
N LEU A 671 3.90 0.77 -24.74
CA LEU A 671 5.34 1.08 -24.59
C LEU A 671 5.91 2.19 -25.51
N GLU A 672 5.07 2.92 -26.27
CA GLU A 672 5.48 3.90 -27.30
C GLU A 672 6.39 5.05 -26.82
N ASP A 673 7.18 5.60 -27.76
CA ASP A 673 8.16 6.68 -27.58
C ASP A 673 7.57 8.07 -27.80
N ARG A 674 7.92 9.02 -26.92
CA ARG A 674 7.66 10.45 -27.11
C ARG A 674 8.70 11.17 -28.00
N GLU A 675 9.67 10.47 -28.61
CA GLU A 675 10.87 11.13 -29.19
C GLU A 675 11.22 10.84 -30.66
N ALA A 676 10.34 10.27 -31.49
CA ALA A 676 10.66 9.96 -32.90
C ALA A 676 9.88 10.78 -33.96
N ARG A 677 9.75 12.11 -33.77
CA ARG A 677 9.38 13.04 -34.87
C ARG A 677 10.15 14.36 -34.73
N GLY A 678 11.35 14.44 -35.28
CA GLY A 678 12.03 15.73 -35.42
C GLY A 678 13.53 15.70 -35.72
N ALA A 679 13.97 14.99 -36.76
CA ALA A 679 15.27 15.27 -37.38
C ALA A 679 15.26 14.78 -38.84
N GLY A 680 15.24 15.72 -39.78
CA GLY A 680 15.28 15.45 -41.22
C GLY A 680 15.07 16.74 -42.01
N HIS A 681 16.18 17.40 -42.35
CA HIS A 681 16.30 18.60 -43.18
C HIS A 681 15.51 18.51 -44.50
N ASP A 682 14.83 19.60 -44.86
CA ASP A 682 15.09 20.34 -46.11
C ASP A 682 14.24 21.64 -46.15
N LEU A 683 14.94 22.77 -46.15
CA LEU A 683 14.41 24.07 -46.58
C LEU A 683 15.04 24.40 -47.93
N PRO A 684 14.29 24.96 -48.87
CA PRO A 684 14.86 25.89 -49.83
C PRO A 684 14.27 27.30 -49.70
N SER A 685 15.22 28.24 -49.75
CA SER A 685 15.19 29.60 -50.31
C SER A 685 14.41 30.72 -49.62
N GLU A 686 15.22 31.67 -49.14
CA GLU A 686 14.92 33.07 -48.86
C GLU A 686 14.39 33.82 -50.10
N GLU A 687 13.47 34.77 -49.87
CA GLU A 687 13.35 36.06 -50.59
C GLU A 687 12.40 36.94 -49.73
N LEU A 688 12.94 37.88 -48.95
CA LEU A 688 13.25 39.28 -49.27
C LEU A 688 12.03 40.23 -49.23
N VAL A 689 12.15 41.18 -48.28
CA VAL A 689 11.76 42.59 -48.34
C VAL A 689 10.33 42.96 -47.93
N ALA A 690 10.30 43.63 -46.77
CA ALA A 690 9.24 44.52 -46.33
C ALA A 690 9.09 45.70 -47.28
N ASP A 691 7.87 46.20 -47.46
CA ASP A 691 7.65 47.64 -47.43
C ASP A 691 6.20 48.01 -47.09
N HIS A 692 6.12 49.10 -46.34
CA HIS A 692 4.94 49.84 -45.93
C HIS A 692 4.19 50.44 -47.13
N GLU A 693 2.88 50.62 -46.99
CA GLU A 693 2.15 51.90 -47.07
C GLU A 693 0.68 51.70 -47.47
N GLU A 694 -0.22 52.12 -46.58
CA GLU A 694 -1.58 52.59 -46.91
C GLU A 694 -1.45 54.00 -47.55
N PRO A 695 -2.34 54.44 -48.46
CA PRO A 695 -3.62 55.01 -48.00
C PRO A 695 -4.84 54.91 -48.93
N ALA A 696 -5.97 55.15 -48.27
CA ALA A 696 -7.34 55.29 -48.73
C ALA A 696 -7.57 56.30 -49.87
N GLU A 697 -8.64 56.11 -50.66
CA GLU A 697 -9.71 57.13 -50.78
C GLU A 697 -10.96 56.63 -51.54
N ARG A 698 -12.11 56.93 -50.90
CA ARG A 698 -13.37 57.48 -51.45
C ARG A 698 -14.32 56.65 -52.34
N THR A 699 -15.40 56.26 -51.67
CA THR A 699 -16.82 56.62 -51.91
C THR A 699 -17.44 56.44 -53.30
N ARG A 700 -18.53 55.65 -53.34
CA ARG A 700 -19.62 55.74 -54.33
C ARG A 700 -20.95 56.01 -53.62
N PRO A 701 -21.83 56.89 -54.15
CA PRO A 701 -23.23 56.93 -53.76
C PRO A 701 -24.09 56.08 -54.71
N LEU A 702 -25.26 55.64 -54.24
CA LEU A 702 -26.58 55.87 -54.86
C LEU A 702 -27.66 55.07 -54.09
N ASP A 703 -28.35 55.79 -53.20
CA ASP A 703 -29.80 56.04 -53.16
C ASP A 703 -30.86 54.93 -52.98
N GLU A 704 -31.89 55.34 -52.22
CA GLU A 704 -33.30 54.90 -52.13
C GLU A 704 -33.65 53.71 -51.22
N GLN A 705 -33.97 53.97 -49.94
CA GLN A 705 -35.31 54.28 -49.37
C GLN A 705 -36.26 53.06 -49.32
N GLY A 706 -36.88 52.66 -48.21
CA GLY A 706 -36.94 53.20 -46.85
C GLY A 706 -37.86 52.38 -45.94
N GLU A 707 -37.59 52.46 -44.63
CA GLU A 707 -38.46 52.50 -43.42
C GLU A 707 -39.75 51.62 -43.40
N ARG A 708 -40.03 50.85 -42.35
CA ARG A 708 -39.89 51.10 -40.90
C ARG A 708 -39.61 49.81 -40.11
#